data_AF-C4ZHL0-F1
#
_entry.id   AF-C4ZHL0-F1
#
_cell.length_a   1.000
_cell.length_b   1.000
_cell.length_c   1.000
_cell.angle_alpha   90.00
_cell.angle_beta   90.00
_cell.angle_gamma   90.00
#
_symmetry.space_group_name_H-M   'P 1'
#
loop_
_entity.id
_entity.type
_entity.pdbx_description
1 polymer ?
#
loop_
_entity_poly.entity_id
_entity_poly.type
_entity_poly.pdbx_seq_one_letter_code
_entity_poly.pdbx_strand_id
1 'polypeptide(L)'
;MRKIVLNKIVYAVAVMCMVITILYCPTDVYAATGSVTFGSESYEARDNSQFQVGVYLKTKSKMGSYHVEVEYDKSRMEYTGGAESESNGVITLEGIGVSDQIKYMLSFKTISGGDAYIKVKNAYIYTSDANSTEQFDMTELDEAGITIEGEDTGTPRTEEPTEYVGPFETDIPHLEPSIKLNDTDYYVVDSNQYVPESVSWKYVLVPGKLGNMDVTFYSNEAQDIFFLSLVDSNGETHLYSYSNSQKQLYECNFYNTGNTIYYYTSPYASDSWPEGLTEDVIKKQNICYALRSDGESGFYKVEADKLTLWNVDENIADAKPMTGKLIFIMIIAIITGLALIVLVYFWGREVGRARRKKKNSKKKRVIVSNDIKQIKNDDVEKTENHLNEKGEEPIISVQDVTMKFKISNSSASGMKDFLIQKLKHQINYRELYALDHVSFDVYKGEVVGIIGTNGSGKSTMLRIVSGALNPSGGKVVVDRRKVQLLTLGTGFDMELTARENIYLNGAIIGYSKKFIDEHFDEIIDFAELQDFVDEKVKNFSSGMVSRLGFAIATAGDAAEILILDEVLSVGDEFFRKKSLARVKEMIHGGSTVLMVSHGMGTILDNCSKVVWIEKGKLQMVGDPKTVCAAYRKQQNV
;
A
#
# COMPACT_ATOMS: atom_id res chain seq x y z
N MET A 1 -14.26 5.34 54.61
CA MET A 1 -12.83 5.42 54.24
C MET A 1 -12.24 4.12 53.73
N ARG A 2 -12.25 2.99 54.46
CA ARG A 2 -11.61 1.73 54.03
C ARG A 2 -12.01 1.18 52.65
N LYS A 3 -13.25 1.35 52.19
CA LYS A 3 -13.72 0.88 50.85
C LYS A 3 -13.17 1.68 49.66
N ILE A 4 -12.96 3.00 49.83
CA ILE A 4 -12.47 3.87 48.75
C ILE A 4 -10.98 3.64 48.54
N VAL A 5 -10.24 3.43 49.64
CA VAL A 5 -8.81 3.11 49.60
C VAL A 5 -8.58 1.75 48.94
N LEU A 6 -9.42 0.76 49.25
CA LEU A 6 -9.30 -0.58 48.66
C LEU A 6 -9.54 -0.58 47.13
N ASN A 7 -10.56 0.15 46.65
CA ASN A 7 -10.81 0.26 45.21
C ASN A 7 -9.68 1.00 44.46
N LYS A 8 -9.09 2.04 45.07
CA LYS A 8 -7.95 2.74 44.47
C LYS A 8 -6.69 1.86 44.38
N ILE A 9 -6.45 1.03 45.39
CA ILE A 9 -5.31 0.09 45.39
C ILE A 9 -5.51 -1.00 44.32
N VAL A 10 -6.72 -1.56 44.20
CA VAL A 10 -7.03 -2.55 43.17
C VAL A 10 -6.86 -1.98 41.77
N TYR A 11 -7.28 -0.73 41.55
CA TYR A 11 -7.11 -0.05 40.27
C TYR A 11 -5.64 0.24 39.95
N ALA A 12 -4.86 0.67 40.94
CA ALA A 12 -3.42 0.91 40.78
C ALA A 12 -2.66 -0.38 40.44
N VAL A 13 -3.01 -1.50 41.09
CA VAL A 13 -2.40 -2.81 40.81
C VAL A 13 -2.79 -3.32 39.42
N ALA A 14 -4.06 -3.14 39.00
CA ALA A 14 -4.50 -3.53 37.65
C ALA A 14 -3.79 -2.74 36.54
N VAL A 15 -3.61 -1.43 36.73
CA VAL A 15 -2.85 -0.57 35.80
C VAL A 15 -1.38 -0.95 35.77
N MET A 16 -0.77 -1.23 36.92
CA MET A 16 0.62 -1.68 37.01
C MET A 16 0.84 -3.02 36.31
N CYS A 17 -0.06 -3.99 36.49
CA CYS A 17 -0.02 -5.27 35.78
C CYS A 17 -0.18 -5.09 34.26
N MET A 18 -1.11 -4.23 33.81
CA MET A 18 -1.29 -3.94 32.38
C MET A 18 -0.03 -3.32 31.76
N VAL A 19 0.60 -2.37 32.46
CA VAL A 19 1.84 -1.71 32.03
C VAL A 19 3.01 -2.69 31.95
N ILE A 20 3.16 -3.59 32.93
CA ILE A 20 4.20 -4.64 32.92
C ILE A 20 3.96 -5.64 31.77
N THR A 21 2.70 -5.98 31.50
CA THR A 21 2.35 -6.91 30.40
C THR A 21 2.66 -6.29 29.03
N ILE A 22 2.43 -4.98 28.86
CA ILE A 22 2.77 -4.23 27.64
C ILE A 22 4.30 -4.03 27.52
N LEU A 23 5.02 -3.83 28.62
CA LEU A 23 6.47 -3.65 28.61
C LEU A 23 7.23 -4.91 28.19
N TYR A 24 6.73 -6.11 28.53
CA TYR A 24 7.42 -7.39 28.36
C TYR A 24 6.88 -8.28 27.22
N CYS A 25 5.98 -7.78 26.37
CA CYS A 25 5.55 -8.48 25.16
C CYS A 25 6.44 -8.06 23.97
N PRO A 26 7.17 -8.98 23.31
CA PRO A 26 7.89 -8.67 22.09
C PRO A 26 6.88 -8.58 20.93
N THR A 27 6.96 -7.50 20.16
CA THR A 27 6.31 -7.39 18.86
C THR A 27 7.38 -6.96 17.88
N ASP A 28 7.96 -7.92 17.17
CA ASP A 28 8.77 -7.63 16.00
C ASP A 28 7.82 -7.30 14.85
N VAL A 29 7.94 -6.08 14.33
CA VAL A 29 7.25 -5.63 13.12
C VAL A 29 8.26 -5.76 11.98
N TYR A 30 8.06 -6.72 11.08
CA TYR A 30 8.87 -6.84 9.86
C TYR A 30 8.39 -5.80 8.83
N ALA A 31 9.34 -5.06 8.25
CA ALA A 31 9.11 -4.24 7.06
C ALA A 31 8.78 -5.14 5.84
N ALA A 32 7.73 -4.81 5.09
CA ALA A 32 7.37 -5.53 3.87
C ALA A 32 8.23 -5.02 2.70
N THR A 33 9.05 -5.88 2.09
CA THR A 33 9.88 -5.54 0.92
C THR A 33 9.03 -5.40 -0.36
N GLY A 34 9.36 -4.42 -1.21
CA GLY A 34 8.74 -4.21 -2.54
C GLY A 34 9.76 -3.96 -3.65
N SER A 35 9.38 -4.20 -4.90
CA SER A 35 10.24 -4.12 -6.10
C SER A 35 9.50 -3.49 -7.29
N VAL A 36 10.19 -2.70 -8.12
CA VAL A 36 9.71 -2.22 -9.43
C VAL A 36 10.58 -2.86 -10.49
N THR A 37 9.97 -3.56 -11.44
CA THR A 37 10.69 -4.34 -12.47
C THR A 37 10.06 -4.13 -13.84
N PHE A 38 10.84 -4.31 -14.90
CA PHE A 38 10.30 -4.38 -16.26
C PHE A 38 9.85 -5.81 -16.61
N GLY A 39 8.96 -5.93 -17.59
CA GLY A 39 8.45 -7.23 -18.05
C GLY A 39 9.48 -8.12 -18.73
N SER A 40 10.61 -7.57 -19.14
CA SER A 40 11.73 -8.22 -19.83
C SER A 40 12.98 -7.37 -19.66
N GLU A 41 14.15 -8.01 -19.61
CA GLU A 41 15.47 -7.35 -19.52
C GLU A 41 15.82 -6.63 -20.84
N SER A 42 15.20 -7.05 -21.96
CA SER A 42 15.31 -6.38 -23.25
C SER A 42 14.00 -6.42 -24.04
N TYR A 43 13.85 -5.46 -24.95
CA TYR A 43 12.74 -5.37 -25.90
C TYR A 43 13.26 -5.15 -27.32
N GLU A 44 12.58 -5.73 -28.30
CA GLU A 44 12.84 -5.48 -29.71
C GLU A 44 11.70 -4.66 -30.31
N ALA A 45 12.03 -3.63 -31.07
CA ALA A 45 11.07 -2.79 -31.76
C ALA A 45 11.47 -2.56 -33.21
N ARG A 46 10.49 -2.34 -34.09
CA ARG A 46 10.74 -1.98 -35.49
C ARG A 46 10.74 -0.48 -35.67
N ASP A 47 11.39 0.00 -36.72
CA ASP A 47 11.37 1.42 -37.09
C ASP A 47 9.92 1.92 -37.26
N ASN A 48 9.65 3.12 -36.76
CA ASN A 48 8.36 3.81 -36.82
C ASN A 48 7.16 2.95 -36.38
N SER A 49 7.37 2.02 -35.44
CA SER A 49 6.36 1.11 -34.91
C SER A 49 6.00 1.45 -33.47
N GLN A 50 4.80 1.03 -33.05
CA GLN A 50 4.40 1.10 -31.65
C GLN A 50 4.72 -0.21 -30.95
N PHE A 51 5.24 -0.12 -29.73
CA PHE A 51 5.49 -1.25 -28.86
C PHE A 51 5.18 -0.88 -27.41
N GLN A 52 5.12 -1.90 -26.53
CA GLN A 52 4.78 -1.69 -25.14
C GLN A 52 5.84 -2.28 -24.22
N VAL A 53 6.14 -1.55 -23.15
CA VAL A 53 7.00 -1.97 -22.05
C VAL A 53 6.14 -2.14 -20.80
N GLY A 54 6.21 -3.32 -20.19
CA GLY A 54 5.49 -3.59 -18.94
C GLY A 54 6.32 -3.14 -17.75
N VAL A 55 5.71 -2.41 -16.80
CA VAL A 55 6.31 -2.05 -15.51
C VAL A 55 5.48 -2.70 -14.40
N TYR A 56 6.15 -3.42 -13.50
CA TYR A 56 5.54 -4.24 -12.47
C TYR A 56 6.01 -3.80 -11.09
N LEU A 57 5.09 -3.29 -10.29
CA LEU A 57 5.29 -3.03 -8.88
C LEU A 57 4.81 -4.26 -8.13
N LYS A 58 5.64 -4.81 -7.22
CA LYS A 58 5.27 -5.95 -6.36
C LYS A 58 5.68 -5.65 -4.92
N THR A 59 4.85 -6.02 -3.95
CA THR A 59 5.14 -5.96 -2.51
C THR A 59 4.69 -7.23 -1.84
N LYS A 60 5.22 -7.54 -0.64
CA LYS A 60 4.76 -8.69 0.16
C LYS A 60 3.38 -8.49 0.82
N SER A 61 2.91 -7.24 0.89
CA SER A 61 1.65 -6.83 1.51
C SER A 61 0.89 -5.89 0.59
N LYS A 62 -0.40 -5.63 0.86
CA LYS A 62 -1.19 -4.67 0.07
C LYS A 62 -0.52 -3.29 0.06
N MET A 63 -0.34 -2.74 -1.13
CA MET A 63 0.18 -1.38 -1.32
C MET A 63 -0.85 -0.35 -0.87
N GLY A 64 -0.42 0.76 -0.29
CA GLY A 64 -1.26 1.88 0.12
C GLY A 64 -1.27 2.98 -0.95
N SER A 65 -0.26 3.83 -1.00
CA SER A 65 -0.03 4.77 -2.11
C SER A 65 1.35 4.54 -2.71
N TYR A 66 1.57 4.89 -3.98
CA TYR A 66 2.87 4.74 -4.61
C TYR A 66 3.16 5.88 -5.59
N HIS A 67 4.44 6.13 -5.83
CA HIS A 67 5.00 7.10 -6.76
C HIS A 67 6.21 6.49 -7.44
N VAL A 68 6.21 6.33 -8.75
CA VAL A 68 7.32 5.75 -9.52
C VAL A 68 7.65 6.64 -10.70
N GLU A 69 8.91 6.98 -10.87
CA GLU A 69 9.44 7.73 -12.00
C GLU A 69 10.23 6.81 -12.92
N VAL A 70 9.85 6.75 -14.19
CA VAL A 70 10.48 5.93 -15.22
C VAL A 70 11.04 6.83 -16.30
N GLU A 71 12.35 6.80 -16.52
CA GLU A 71 13.05 7.57 -17.54
C GLU A 71 13.25 6.73 -18.80
N TYR A 72 13.07 7.33 -19.98
CA TYR A 72 13.23 6.66 -21.27
C TYR A 72 14.03 7.51 -22.28
N ASP A 73 14.65 6.86 -23.27
CA ASP A 73 15.43 7.56 -24.30
C ASP A 73 14.52 8.30 -25.30
N LYS A 74 14.28 9.58 -25.02
CA LYS A 74 13.51 10.50 -25.87
C LYS A 74 14.15 10.82 -27.23
N SER A 75 15.41 10.44 -27.47
CA SER A 75 16.07 10.65 -28.76
C SER A 75 15.71 9.58 -29.79
N ARG A 76 15.25 8.42 -29.32
CA ARG A 76 14.91 7.24 -30.14
C ARG A 76 13.47 6.78 -29.97
N MET A 77 12.79 7.24 -28.91
CA MET A 77 11.40 6.85 -28.61
C MET A 77 10.55 8.07 -28.23
N GLU A 78 9.27 8.02 -28.57
CA GLU A 78 8.24 8.96 -28.14
C GLU A 78 7.24 8.20 -27.26
N TYR A 79 7.01 8.68 -26.04
CA TYR A 79 5.98 8.11 -25.18
C TYR A 79 4.59 8.47 -25.71
N THR A 80 3.73 7.46 -25.85
CA THR A 80 2.39 7.60 -26.47
C THR A 80 1.23 7.29 -25.53
N GLY A 81 1.49 6.74 -24.33
CA GLY A 81 0.46 6.51 -23.30
C GLY A 81 0.75 5.34 -22.38
N GLY A 82 -0.09 5.11 -21.37
CA GLY A 82 0.06 3.99 -20.42
C GLY A 82 0.24 4.38 -18.94
N ALA A 83 0.36 5.68 -18.65
CA ALA A 83 0.55 6.29 -17.33
C ALA A 83 -0.05 7.71 -17.25
N GLU A 84 -0.11 8.27 -16.05
CA GLU A 84 -0.85 9.50 -15.72
C GLU A 84 -0.21 10.79 -16.27
N SER A 85 1.12 10.87 -16.29
CA SER A 85 1.82 12.01 -16.85
C SER A 85 3.21 11.65 -17.37
N GLU A 86 3.65 12.39 -18.39
CA GLU A 86 5.01 12.37 -18.90
C GLU A 86 5.50 13.81 -19.05
N SER A 87 6.75 14.05 -18.65
CA SER A 87 7.41 15.33 -18.79
C SER A 87 8.89 15.12 -19.07
N ASN A 88 9.33 15.56 -20.25
CA ASN A 88 10.74 15.64 -20.64
C ASN A 88 11.52 14.30 -20.56
N GLY A 89 10.91 13.19 -20.98
CA GLY A 89 11.54 11.87 -20.97
C GLY A 89 11.36 11.10 -19.66
N VAL A 90 10.57 11.63 -18.71
CA VAL A 90 10.25 10.97 -17.44
C VAL A 90 8.74 10.77 -17.32
N ILE A 91 8.34 9.54 -17.08
CA ILE A 91 6.96 9.08 -16.90
C ILE A 91 6.72 8.88 -15.41
N THR A 92 5.62 9.44 -14.90
CA THR A 92 5.25 9.33 -13.50
C THR A 92 4.06 8.38 -13.33
N LEU A 93 4.22 7.36 -12.49
CA LEU A 93 3.20 6.39 -12.09
C LEU A 93 2.83 6.67 -10.64
N GLU A 94 1.67 7.27 -10.42
CA GLU A 94 1.12 7.51 -9.09
C GLU A 94 -0.20 6.78 -8.92
N GLY A 95 -0.52 6.38 -7.68
CA GLY A 95 -1.82 5.78 -7.40
C GLY A 95 -1.99 5.24 -5.99
N ILE A 96 -3.19 4.72 -5.73
CA ILE A 96 -3.53 4.01 -4.50
C ILE A 96 -3.55 2.52 -4.82
N GLY A 97 -2.70 1.75 -4.15
CA GLY A 97 -2.72 0.31 -4.20
C GLY A 97 -3.90 -0.26 -3.42
N VAL A 98 -4.53 -1.28 -3.98
CA VAL A 98 -5.48 -2.15 -3.26
C VAL A 98 -5.05 -3.62 -3.30
N SER A 99 -3.92 -3.86 -3.98
CA SER A 99 -3.31 -5.13 -4.33
C SER A 99 -1.85 -5.12 -3.88
N ASP A 100 -1.26 -6.30 -3.75
CA ASP A 100 0.17 -6.53 -3.54
C ASP A 100 0.98 -6.50 -4.87
N GLN A 101 0.30 -6.37 -6.00
CA GLN A 101 0.88 -6.20 -7.32
C GLN A 101 0.13 -5.18 -8.17
N ILE A 102 0.87 -4.32 -8.88
CA ILE A 102 0.34 -3.35 -9.84
C ILE A 102 1.15 -3.44 -11.13
N LYS A 103 0.46 -3.33 -12.27
CA LYS A 103 1.06 -3.42 -13.59
C LYS A 103 0.68 -2.20 -14.43
N TYR A 104 1.69 -1.57 -15.02
CA TYR A 104 1.56 -0.55 -16.04
C TYR A 104 2.06 -1.08 -17.38
N MET A 105 1.41 -0.67 -18.48
CA MET A 105 1.84 -0.96 -19.84
C MET A 105 2.12 0.35 -20.54
N LEU A 106 3.38 0.76 -20.53
CA LEU A 106 3.85 1.98 -21.15
C LEU A 106 3.97 1.75 -22.65
N SER A 107 3.35 2.61 -23.45
CA SER A 107 3.30 2.53 -24.90
C SER A 107 4.24 3.56 -25.51
N PHE A 108 5.11 3.12 -26.40
CA PHE A 108 6.09 3.95 -27.08
C PHE A 108 5.92 3.82 -28.59
N LYS A 109 6.26 4.89 -29.30
CA LYS A 109 6.48 4.88 -30.73
C LYS A 109 7.97 5.11 -30.99
N THR A 110 8.58 4.26 -31.79
CA THR A 110 9.97 4.44 -32.21
C THR A 110 10.06 5.62 -33.19
N ILE A 111 11.02 6.52 -32.97
CA ILE A 111 11.29 7.67 -33.84
C ILE A 111 12.64 7.57 -34.55
N SER A 112 13.50 6.63 -34.11
CA SER A 112 14.79 6.35 -34.71
C SER A 112 15.27 4.92 -34.41
N GLY A 113 16.06 4.34 -35.31
CA GLY A 113 16.72 3.04 -35.09
C GLY A 113 17.89 3.11 -34.10
N GLY A 114 18.43 1.95 -33.72
CA GLY A 114 19.56 1.83 -32.79
C GLY A 114 19.15 1.39 -31.38
N ASP A 115 20.10 1.43 -30.45
CA ASP A 115 19.88 1.01 -29.06
C ASP A 115 19.35 2.17 -28.21
N ALA A 116 18.27 1.90 -27.47
CA ALA A 116 17.59 2.80 -26.55
C ALA A 116 17.47 2.13 -25.16
N TYR A 117 17.07 2.90 -24.15
CA TYR A 117 16.87 2.39 -22.79
C TYR A 117 15.57 2.88 -22.17
N ILE A 118 15.16 2.17 -21.13
CA ILE A 118 14.16 2.61 -20.17
C ILE A 118 14.60 2.16 -18.77
N LYS A 119 14.55 3.06 -17.78
CA LYS A 119 15.02 2.78 -16.41
C LYS A 119 14.12 3.37 -15.35
N VAL A 120 14.07 2.74 -14.19
CA VAL A 120 13.40 3.29 -13.01
C VAL A 120 14.32 4.34 -12.38
N LYS A 121 13.89 5.59 -12.35
CA LYS A 121 14.65 6.70 -11.80
C LYS A 121 14.48 6.83 -10.28
N ASN A 122 13.23 6.75 -9.82
CA ASN A 122 12.86 6.82 -8.41
C ASN A 122 11.60 5.99 -8.19
N ALA A 123 11.44 5.42 -7.00
CA ALA A 123 10.20 4.75 -6.64
C ALA A 123 9.95 4.78 -5.12
N TYR A 124 8.73 5.12 -4.73
CA TYR A 124 8.25 5.21 -3.35
C TYR A 124 6.93 4.45 -3.23
N ILE A 125 6.82 3.57 -2.23
CA ILE A 125 5.59 2.88 -1.90
C ILE A 125 5.30 3.11 -0.41
N TYR A 126 4.04 3.37 -0.07
CA TYR A 126 3.54 3.58 1.27
C TYR A 126 2.58 2.44 1.64
N THR A 127 2.62 1.94 2.88
CA THR A 127 1.73 0.84 3.33
C THR A 127 0.27 1.26 3.50
N SER A 128 -0.66 0.32 3.34
CA SER A 128 -2.09 0.53 3.58
C SER A 128 -2.53 0.49 5.05
N ASP A 129 -1.62 0.19 5.99
CA ASP A 129 -1.98 0.08 7.41
C ASP A 129 -2.24 1.45 8.03
N ALA A 130 -3.38 1.56 8.71
CA ALA A 130 -3.96 2.80 9.23
C ALA A 130 -3.11 3.55 10.28
N ASN A 131 -1.88 3.09 10.56
CA ASN A 131 -0.93 3.67 11.52
C ASN A 131 0.52 3.81 11.01
N SER A 132 0.81 3.49 9.74
CA SER A 132 2.18 3.64 9.18
C SER A 132 2.16 4.29 7.80
N THR A 133 2.63 5.54 7.72
CA THR A 133 3.24 6.10 6.51
C THR A 133 4.74 5.93 6.64
N GLU A 134 5.22 4.69 6.57
CA GLU A 134 6.63 4.44 6.32
C GLU A 134 6.86 4.56 4.80
N GLN A 135 7.84 5.37 4.42
CA GLN A 135 8.40 5.41 3.08
C GLN A 135 9.42 4.30 2.99
N PHE A 136 9.25 3.36 2.05
CA PHE A 136 10.29 2.40 1.72
C PHE A 136 11.26 3.04 0.72
N ASP A 137 12.55 3.00 1.01
CA ASP A 137 13.57 3.18 -0.02
C ASP A 137 13.70 1.86 -0.80
N MET A 138 13.56 1.98 -2.12
CA MET A 138 13.65 0.84 -3.02
C MET A 138 15.11 0.54 -3.31
N THR A 139 15.55 -0.67 -2.96
CA THR A 139 16.95 -1.11 -3.07
C THR A 139 17.33 -1.60 -4.47
N GLU A 140 16.38 -1.75 -5.39
CA GLU A 140 16.59 -2.18 -6.78
C GLU A 140 15.85 -1.23 -7.74
N LEU A 141 16.62 -0.50 -8.55
CA LEU A 141 16.13 0.28 -9.69
C LEU A 141 16.50 -0.50 -10.95
N ASP A 142 15.48 -0.95 -11.68
CA ASP A 142 15.63 -1.81 -12.86
C ASP A 142 15.87 -0.95 -14.12
N GLU A 143 16.55 -1.52 -15.12
CA GLU A 143 16.78 -0.93 -16.45
C GLU A 143 16.60 -2.01 -17.51
N ALA A 144 15.94 -1.68 -18.62
CA ALA A 144 15.77 -2.57 -19.75
C ALA A 144 16.31 -1.93 -21.04
N GLY A 145 17.06 -2.72 -21.81
CA GLY A 145 17.55 -2.33 -23.13
C GLY A 145 16.47 -2.46 -24.20
N ILE A 146 16.50 -1.60 -25.21
CA ILE A 146 15.54 -1.61 -26.31
C ILE A 146 16.31 -1.52 -27.64
N THR A 147 16.28 -2.57 -28.44
CA THR A 147 16.92 -2.58 -29.77
C THR A 147 15.88 -2.24 -30.82
N ILE A 148 16.11 -1.16 -31.57
CA ILE A 148 15.21 -0.67 -32.61
C ILE A 148 15.82 -0.95 -33.98
N GLU A 149 15.17 -1.80 -34.78
CA GLU A 149 15.56 -2.04 -36.17
C GLU A 149 15.35 -0.75 -36.99
N GLY A 150 16.35 -0.24 -37.70
CA GLY A 150 16.20 0.95 -38.55
C GLY A 150 17.50 1.71 -38.77
N GLU A 151 17.44 2.81 -39.52
CA GLU A 151 18.56 3.76 -39.65
C GLU A 151 18.64 4.61 -38.39
N ASP A 152 19.77 4.58 -37.68
CA ASP A 152 19.99 5.40 -36.49
C ASP A 152 20.17 6.87 -36.92
N THR A 153 19.11 7.63 -36.67
CA THR A 153 18.96 9.06 -36.96
C THR A 153 18.83 9.88 -35.67
N GLY A 154 18.94 9.22 -34.51
CA GLY A 154 18.88 9.85 -33.20
C GLY A 154 20.15 10.65 -32.95
N THR A 155 20.10 11.58 -32.01
CA THR A 155 21.35 12.14 -31.50
C THR A 155 22.20 10.99 -30.94
N PRO A 156 23.49 10.89 -31.33
CA PRO A 156 24.41 9.95 -30.69
C PRO A 156 24.29 10.14 -29.19
N ARG A 157 24.29 9.04 -28.44
CA ARG A 157 24.28 9.09 -26.98
C ARG A 157 25.33 10.12 -26.58
N THR A 158 24.91 11.23 -25.96
CA THR A 158 25.82 11.97 -25.10
C THR A 158 25.99 11.08 -23.87
N GLU A 159 26.71 9.98 -24.04
CA GLU A 159 27.59 9.56 -22.97
C GLU A 159 28.39 10.83 -22.73
N GLU A 160 28.29 11.41 -21.53
CA GLU A 160 29.46 12.14 -21.09
C GLU A 160 30.63 11.23 -21.41
N PRO A 161 31.63 11.69 -22.18
CA PRO A 161 32.80 10.88 -22.38
C PRO A 161 33.38 10.74 -20.98
N THR A 162 33.07 9.65 -20.30
CA THR A 162 34.01 9.07 -19.39
C THR A 162 35.08 8.47 -20.28
N GLU A 163 35.89 9.37 -20.84
CA GLU A 163 37.32 9.23 -20.72
C GLU A 163 37.63 9.19 -19.21
N TYR A 164 37.22 8.09 -18.56
CA TYR A 164 37.66 7.75 -17.25
C TYR A 164 39.03 7.13 -17.48
N VAL A 165 40.05 7.96 -17.30
CA VAL A 165 41.33 7.47 -16.84
C VAL A 165 41.04 6.84 -15.49
N GLY A 166 40.79 5.53 -15.47
CA GLY A 166 40.66 4.81 -14.21
C GLY A 166 41.91 5.01 -13.36
N PRO A 167 41.81 5.00 -12.02
CA PRO A 167 42.99 5.15 -11.18
C PRO A 167 43.89 3.91 -11.26
N PHE A 168 43.45 2.82 -11.90
CA PHE A 168 44.15 1.56 -11.80
C PHE A 168 43.96 0.67 -13.04
N GLU A 169 45.04 0.50 -13.82
CA GLU A 169 45.26 -0.72 -14.59
C GLU A 169 45.50 -1.85 -13.59
N THR A 170 44.46 -2.65 -13.32
CA THR A 170 44.60 -3.90 -12.57
C THR A 170 44.44 -5.06 -13.56
N ASP A 171 45.34 -6.04 -13.47
CA ASP A 171 45.26 -7.28 -14.24
C ASP A 171 44.14 -8.22 -13.74
N ILE A 172 43.44 -7.85 -12.66
CA ILE A 172 42.38 -8.64 -12.05
C ILE A 172 41.07 -8.42 -12.83
N PRO A 173 40.48 -9.46 -13.45
CA PRO A 173 39.21 -9.34 -14.15
C PRO A 173 38.09 -9.05 -13.15
N HIS A 174 37.32 -8.01 -13.44
CA HIS A 174 36.24 -7.53 -12.60
C HIS A 174 35.02 -7.15 -13.45
N LEU A 175 33.86 -7.17 -12.80
CA LEU A 175 32.57 -6.85 -13.38
C LEU A 175 32.27 -5.36 -13.17
N GLU A 176 31.55 -4.79 -14.13
CA GLU A 176 31.01 -3.44 -14.07
C GLU A 176 29.48 -3.50 -13.94
N PRO A 177 28.85 -2.56 -13.21
CA PRO A 177 29.44 -1.38 -12.56
C PRO A 177 30.08 -1.67 -11.17
N SER A 178 30.81 -0.69 -10.62
CA SER A 178 31.29 -0.76 -9.24
C SER A 178 30.13 -0.74 -8.23
N ILE A 179 30.37 -1.34 -7.06
CA ILE A 179 29.48 -1.27 -5.90
C ILE A 179 30.06 -0.35 -4.84
N LYS A 180 29.20 0.42 -4.20
CA LYS A 180 29.60 1.38 -3.17
C LYS A 180 29.41 0.80 -1.78
N LEU A 181 30.50 0.63 -1.03
CA LEU A 181 30.50 0.16 0.35
C LEU A 181 31.26 1.14 1.24
N ASN A 182 30.63 1.66 2.29
CA ASN A 182 31.23 2.61 3.24
C ASN A 182 31.91 3.81 2.54
N ASP A 183 31.22 4.42 1.57
CA ASP A 183 31.71 5.52 0.72
C ASP A 183 32.94 5.20 -0.15
N THR A 184 33.33 3.93 -0.26
CA THR A 184 34.41 3.44 -1.13
C THR A 184 33.82 2.64 -2.29
N ASP A 185 34.33 2.86 -3.50
CA ASP A 185 33.95 2.10 -4.68
C ASP A 185 34.78 0.81 -4.77
N TYR A 186 34.07 -0.31 -4.93
CA TYR A 186 34.64 -1.63 -5.10
C TYR A 186 34.16 -2.24 -6.41
N TYR A 187 34.99 -3.02 -7.08
CA TYR A 187 34.61 -3.78 -8.28
C TYR A 187 34.47 -5.25 -7.93
N VAL A 188 33.42 -5.89 -8.45
CA VAL A 188 33.16 -7.30 -8.17
C VAL A 188 34.07 -8.16 -9.02
N VAL A 189 34.84 -9.04 -8.40
CA VAL A 189 35.67 -10.01 -9.12
C VAL A 189 34.79 -11.21 -9.46
N ASP A 190 34.69 -11.56 -10.75
CA ASP A 190 33.98 -12.78 -11.15
C ASP A 190 34.79 -14.01 -10.72
N SER A 191 34.29 -14.73 -9.71
CA SER A 191 34.92 -15.92 -9.13
C SER A 191 35.16 -17.05 -10.13
N ASN A 192 34.49 -17.02 -11.28
CA ASN A 192 34.72 -17.98 -12.37
C ASN A 192 35.96 -17.62 -13.22
N GLN A 193 36.38 -16.36 -13.20
CA GLN A 193 37.48 -15.84 -14.03
C GLN A 193 38.77 -15.66 -13.24
N TYR A 194 38.68 -15.34 -11.94
CA TYR A 194 39.83 -15.13 -11.09
C TYR A 194 39.57 -15.53 -9.64
N VAL A 195 40.54 -16.24 -9.06
CA VAL A 195 40.52 -16.71 -7.67
C VAL A 195 41.68 -16.06 -6.93
N PRO A 196 41.42 -15.09 -6.03
CA PRO A 196 42.49 -14.45 -5.25
C PRO A 196 43.20 -15.43 -4.31
N GLU A 197 44.47 -15.18 -3.99
CA GLU A 197 45.25 -16.00 -3.04
C GLU A 197 44.62 -16.06 -1.63
N SER A 198 43.81 -15.07 -1.26
CA SER A 198 43.06 -15.05 -0.01
C SER A 198 42.03 -16.18 0.08
N VAL A 199 41.60 -16.74 -1.06
CA VAL A 199 40.67 -17.87 -1.16
C VAL A 199 41.44 -19.19 -1.18
N SER A 200 41.68 -19.77 0.02
CA SER A 200 42.48 -21.00 0.18
C SER A 200 41.70 -22.20 0.72
N TRP A 201 40.38 -22.07 0.92
CA TRP A 201 39.50 -23.14 1.41
C TRP A 201 38.85 -23.91 0.25
N LYS A 202 38.24 -25.06 0.57
CA LYS A 202 37.47 -25.84 -0.41
C LYS A 202 36.08 -25.23 -0.62
N TYR A 203 35.73 -24.91 -1.87
CA TYR A 203 34.45 -24.31 -2.26
C TYR A 203 33.82 -24.98 -3.48
N VAL A 204 32.56 -24.65 -3.71
CA VAL A 204 31.84 -24.84 -4.98
C VAL A 204 31.48 -23.48 -5.56
N LEU A 205 31.49 -23.37 -6.89
CA LEU A 205 31.06 -22.16 -7.57
C LEU A 205 29.55 -22.21 -7.78
N VAL A 206 28.84 -21.19 -7.33
CA VAL A 206 27.39 -21.08 -7.44
C VAL A 206 27.05 -19.81 -8.20
N PRO A 207 26.42 -19.89 -9.38
CA PRO A 207 25.92 -18.70 -10.06
C PRO A 207 24.77 -18.09 -9.27
N GLY A 208 24.75 -16.76 -9.17
CA GLY A 208 23.68 -16.01 -8.54
C GLY A 208 23.67 -14.56 -8.98
N LYS A 209 22.90 -13.73 -8.29
CA LYS A 209 22.79 -12.29 -8.59
C LYS A 209 23.19 -11.44 -7.38
N LEU A 210 24.00 -10.42 -7.64
CA LEU A 210 24.30 -9.33 -6.70
C LEU A 210 23.65 -8.05 -7.24
N GLY A 211 22.44 -7.73 -6.76
CA GLY A 211 21.61 -6.71 -7.41
C GLY A 211 21.25 -7.15 -8.84
N ASN A 212 21.62 -6.35 -9.83
CA ASN A 212 21.39 -6.66 -11.25
C ASN A 212 22.59 -7.36 -11.93
N MET A 213 23.71 -7.57 -11.22
CA MET A 213 24.89 -8.22 -11.78
C MET A 213 24.78 -9.74 -11.63
N ASP A 214 25.01 -10.46 -12.72
CA ASP A 214 25.26 -11.91 -12.67
C ASP A 214 26.66 -12.14 -12.11
N VAL A 215 26.74 -12.83 -10.96
CA VAL A 215 27.99 -13.06 -10.24
C VAL A 215 28.11 -14.53 -9.89
N THR A 216 29.30 -15.07 -10.04
CA THR A 216 29.62 -16.40 -9.51
C THR A 216 30.11 -16.25 -8.07
N PHE A 217 29.44 -16.91 -7.13
CA PHE A 217 29.82 -16.94 -5.71
C PHE A 217 30.66 -18.18 -5.39
N TYR A 218 31.58 -18.04 -4.45
CA TYR A 218 32.13 -19.17 -3.71
C TYR A 218 31.14 -19.60 -2.65
N SER A 219 30.86 -20.89 -2.53
CA SER A 219 29.99 -21.42 -1.49
C SER A 219 30.55 -22.71 -0.92
N ASN A 220 30.08 -23.13 0.25
CA ASN A 220 30.38 -24.46 0.79
C ASN A 220 29.52 -25.54 0.11
N GLU A 221 29.81 -26.82 0.35
CA GLU A 221 29.04 -27.93 -0.25
C GLU A 221 27.55 -27.89 0.13
N ALA A 222 27.20 -27.36 1.30
CA ALA A 222 25.82 -27.22 1.76
C ALA A 222 25.07 -26.06 1.10
N GLN A 223 25.76 -25.14 0.43
CA GLN A 223 25.23 -23.92 -0.17
C GLN A 223 24.41 -23.04 0.81
N ASP A 224 24.85 -22.98 2.06
CA ASP A 224 24.18 -22.21 3.13
C ASP A 224 24.85 -20.83 3.39
N ILE A 225 25.94 -20.53 2.68
CA ILE A 225 26.65 -19.25 2.71
C ILE A 225 27.34 -18.96 1.36
N PHE A 226 27.37 -17.69 0.97
CA PHE A 226 27.91 -17.25 -0.32
C PHE A 226 28.99 -16.20 -0.09
N PHE A 227 30.10 -16.28 -0.83
CA PHE A 227 31.21 -15.35 -0.77
C PHE A 227 31.58 -14.86 -2.17
N LEU A 228 32.14 -13.66 -2.22
CA LEU A 228 32.72 -13.08 -3.42
C LEU A 228 33.92 -12.22 -3.05
N SER A 229 34.76 -11.95 -4.04
CA SER A 229 35.89 -11.04 -3.87
C SER A 229 35.57 -9.69 -4.50
N LEU A 230 35.95 -8.63 -3.80
CA LEU A 230 35.86 -7.25 -4.26
C LEU A 230 37.28 -6.71 -4.41
N VAL A 231 37.53 -5.92 -5.45
CA VAL A 231 38.80 -5.20 -5.60
C VAL A 231 38.56 -3.70 -5.42
N ASP A 232 39.38 -3.07 -4.59
CA ASP A 232 39.30 -1.62 -4.38
C ASP A 232 40.10 -0.85 -5.44
N SER A 233 40.05 0.48 -5.36
CA SER A 233 40.78 1.37 -6.27
C SER A 233 42.31 1.26 -6.21
N ASN A 234 42.86 0.56 -5.21
CA ASN A 234 44.30 0.31 -5.05
C ASN A 234 44.71 -1.07 -5.57
N GLY A 235 43.78 -1.84 -6.13
CA GLY A 235 44.02 -3.22 -6.58
C GLY A 235 44.07 -4.24 -5.44
N GLU A 236 43.71 -3.87 -4.21
CA GLU A 236 43.65 -4.81 -3.10
C GLU A 236 42.35 -5.61 -3.14
N THR A 237 42.45 -6.93 -2.98
CA THR A 237 41.28 -7.83 -2.99
C THR A 237 40.78 -8.13 -1.59
N HIS A 238 39.51 -7.85 -1.37
CA HIS A 238 38.80 -8.00 -0.11
C HIS A 238 37.73 -9.07 -0.25
N LEU A 239 37.58 -9.92 0.76
CA LEU A 239 36.60 -11.01 0.74
C LEU A 239 35.34 -10.58 1.48
N TYR A 240 34.18 -10.76 0.85
CA TYR A 240 32.88 -10.48 1.44
C TYR A 240 31.99 -11.71 1.37
N SER A 241 31.12 -11.86 2.37
CA SER A 241 30.00 -12.79 2.33
C SER A 241 28.73 -12.06 1.92
N TYR A 242 27.86 -12.73 1.19
CA TYR A 242 26.57 -12.21 0.75
C TYR A 242 25.44 -13.06 1.32
N SER A 243 24.49 -12.43 2.00
CA SER A 243 23.23 -13.08 2.37
C SER A 243 22.20 -12.86 1.27
N ASN A 244 21.66 -13.93 0.70
CA ASN A 244 20.57 -13.79 -0.26
C ASN A 244 19.27 -13.36 0.43
N SER A 245 19.06 -13.81 1.68
CA SER A 245 17.86 -13.46 2.44
C SER A 245 17.84 -11.99 2.86
N GLN A 246 18.99 -11.44 3.25
CA GLN A 246 19.13 -10.05 3.69
C GLN A 246 19.55 -9.11 2.56
N LYS A 247 19.94 -9.64 1.39
CA LYS A 247 20.49 -8.91 0.24
C LYS A 247 21.61 -7.94 0.64
N GLN A 248 22.48 -8.38 1.55
CA GLN A 248 23.51 -7.54 2.16
C GLN A 248 24.87 -8.24 2.13
N LEU A 249 25.92 -7.43 1.92
CA LEU A 249 27.32 -7.86 2.04
C LEU A 249 27.83 -7.66 3.48
N TYR A 250 28.54 -8.66 3.98
CA TYR A 250 29.26 -8.59 5.24
C TYR A 250 30.74 -8.85 5.00
N GLU A 251 31.59 -8.07 5.65
CA GLU A 251 33.02 -8.26 5.59
C GLU A 251 33.40 -9.66 6.09
N CYS A 252 34.26 -10.34 5.33
CA CYS A 252 34.83 -11.61 5.75
C CYS A 252 36.26 -11.38 6.24
N ASN A 253 36.50 -11.72 7.49
CA ASN A 253 37.80 -11.66 8.11
C ASN A 253 38.39 -13.06 8.19
N PHE A 254 39.70 -13.17 8.39
CA PHE A 254 40.33 -14.45 8.64
C PHE A 254 41.20 -14.43 9.90
N TYR A 255 41.22 -15.57 10.59
CA TYR A 255 41.97 -15.79 11.80
C TYR A 255 42.79 -17.07 11.67
N ASN A 256 44.08 -17.00 12.00
CA ASN A 256 44.99 -18.15 11.92
C ASN A 256 45.31 -18.65 13.33
N THR A 257 45.04 -19.94 13.58
CA THR A 257 45.40 -20.63 14.82
C THR A 257 46.14 -21.92 14.50
N GLY A 258 47.45 -21.89 14.70
CA GLY A 258 48.37 -23.03 14.57
C GLY A 258 48.41 -23.64 13.15
N ASN A 259 47.48 -24.54 12.88
CA ASN A 259 47.42 -25.37 11.66
C ASN A 259 46.14 -25.16 10.82
N THR A 260 45.24 -24.25 11.23
CA THR A 260 43.96 -24.03 10.55
C THR A 260 43.65 -22.54 10.41
N ILE A 261 43.28 -22.14 9.20
CA ILE A 261 42.78 -20.80 8.90
C ILE A 261 41.25 -20.84 8.98
N TYR A 262 40.69 -19.89 9.72
CA TYR A 262 39.25 -19.66 9.86
C TYR A 262 38.88 -18.40 9.11
N TYR A 263 37.98 -18.50 8.14
CA TYR A 263 37.32 -17.39 7.48
C TYR A 263 36.01 -17.16 8.19
N TYR A 264 35.86 -16.05 8.90
CA TYR A 264 34.68 -15.78 9.68
C TYR A 264 34.01 -14.48 9.25
N THR A 265 32.70 -14.48 9.33
CA THR A 265 31.85 -13.38 8.93
C THR A 265 30.64 -13.29 9.84
N SER A 266 29.78 -12.32 9.54
CA SER A 266 28.52 -12.12 10.23
C SER A 266 27.69 -13.42 10.24
N PRO A 267 27.10 -13.83 11.38
CA PRO A 267 26.20 -14.99 11.41
C PRO A 267 24.93 -14.76 10.56
N TYR A 268 24.62 -13.49 10.28
CA TYR A 268 23.54 -13.06 9.41
C TYR A 268 23.84 -13.28 7.92
N ALA A 269 25.08 -13.62 7.55
CA ALA A 269 25.46 -13.96 6.19
C ALA A 269 24.92 -15.33 5.74
N SER A 270 24.67 -16.24 6.69
CA SER A 270 24.09 -17.55 6.39
C SER A 270 22.57 -17.46 6.33
N ASP A 271 22.00 -18.02 5.27
CA ASP A 271 20.56 -18.04 5.03
C ASP A 271 19.84 -19.17 5.80
N SER A 272 20.58 -20.01 6.54
CA SER A 272 20.04 -21.17 7.26
C SER A 272 20.61 -21.30 8.67
N TRP A 273 19.82 -20.94 9.69
CA TRP A 273 20.22 -21.07 11.09
C TRP A 273 19.76 -22.40 11.71
N PRO A 274 20.61 -23.07 12.51
CA PRO A 274 20.24 -24.28 13.23
C PRO A 274 19.15 -24.03 14.28
N GLU A 275 18.32 -25.04 14.54
CA GLU A 275 17.24 -24.98 15.51
C GLU A 275 17.77 -24.62 16.90
N GLY A 276 17.25 -23.53 17.50
CA GLY A 276 17.71 -23.01 18.79
C GLY A 276 18.73 -21.88 18.73
N LEU A 277 19.30 -21.58 17.55
CA LEU A 277 20.10 -20.37 17.36
C LEU A 277 19.17 -19.18 17.10
N THR A 278 19.00 -18.32 18.10
CA THR A 278 18.20 -17.09 18.00
C THR A 278 19.10 -15.86 18.02
N GLU A 279 18.57 -14.71 17.58
CA GLU A 279 19.31 -13.43 17.66
C GLU A 279 19.80 -13.11 19.08
N ASP A 280 18.99 -13.42 20.09
CA ASP A 280 19.36 -13.24 21.50
C ASP A 280 20.58 -14.09 21.87
N VAL A 281 20.65 -15.32 21.36
CA VAL A 281 21.79 -16.22 21.58
C VAL A 281 23.02 -15.72 20.84
N ILE A 282 22.87 -15.30 19.58
CA ILE A 282 23.95 -14.72 18.77
C ILE A 282 24.58 -13.51 19.46
N LYS A 283 23.75 -12.57 19.93
CA LYS A 283 24.19 -11.35 20.62
C LYS A 283 24.81 -11.67 21.98
N LYS A 284 24.21 -12.57 22.75
CA LYS A 284 24.68 -12.91 24.11
C LYS A 284 25.96 -13.73 24.12
N GLN A 285 26.12 -14.65 23.17
CA GLN A 285 27.25 -15.58 23.11
C GLN A 285 28.33 -15.14 22.12
N ASN A 286 28.14 -14.03 21.40
CA ASN A 286 29.09 -13.51 20.41
C ASN A 286 29.40 -14.56 19.32
N ILE A 287 28.35 -14.96 18.60
CA ILE A 287 28.43 -16.02 17.59
C ILE A 287 28.75 -15.40 16.22
N CYS A 288 29.65 -16.04 15.48
CA CYS A 288 29.93 -15.75 14.07
C CYS A 288 29.68 -16.99 13.21
N TYR A 289 29.55 -16.82 11.91
CA TYR A 289 29.68 -17.95 10.98
C TYR A 289 31.15 -18.08 10.59
N ALA A 290 31.71 -19.28 10.61
CA ALA A 290 33.09 -19.49 10.18
C ALA A 290 33.23 -20.72 9.28
N LEU A 291 34.18 -20.63 8.36
CA LEU A 291 34.59 -21.63 7.40
C LEU A 291 36.07 -21.93 7.61
N ARG A 292 36.42 -23.20 7.73
CA ARG A 292 37.79 -23.66 7.90
C ARG A 292 38.41 -23.99 6.54
N SER A 293 39.73 -23.91 6.47
CA SER A 293 40.49 -24.25 5.26
C SER A 293 40.31 -25.70 4.78
N ASP A 294 39.87 -26.62 5.65
CA ASP A 294 39.52 -28.01 5.31
C ASP A 294 38.08 -28.19 4.77
N GLY A 295 37.29 -27.12 4.69
CA GLY A 295 35.94 -27.11 4.14
C GLY A 295 34.83 -27.28 5.17
N GLU A 296 35.15 -27.48 6.45
CA GLU A 296 34.13 -27.49 7.52
C GLU A 296 33.62 -26.07 7.78
N SER A 297 32.29 -25.91 7.85
CA SER A 297 31.63 -24.63 8.12
C SER A 297 30.61 -24.77 9.24
N GLY A 298 30.30 -23.65 9.91
CA GLY A 298 29.23 -23.61 10.88
C GLY A 298 29.24 -22.36 11.74
N PHE A 299 28.41 -22.37 12.77
CA PHE A 299 28.34 -21.30 13.76
C PHE A 299 29.39 -21.52 14.84
N TYR A 300 30.18 -20.50 15.13
CA TYR A 300 31.23 -20.55 16.13
C TYR A 300 31.03 -19.45 17.16
N LYS A 301 31.30 -19.77 18.41
CA LYS A 301 31.41 -18.79 19.48
C LYS A 301 32.78 -18.13 19.43
N VAL A 302 32.80 -16.81 19.37
CA VAL A 302 34.03 -16.00 19.37
C VAL A 302 34.49 -15.79 20.82
N GLU A 303 35.56 -16.49 21.19
CA GLU A 303 36.26 -16.28 22.47
C GLU A 303 37.61 -15.58 22.21
N ALA A 304 38.22 -15.01 23.25
CA ALA A 304 39.34 -14.07 23.11
C ALA A 304 40.56 -14.62 22.34
N ASP A 305 40.75 -15.94 22.30
CA ASP A 305 41.89 -16.61 21.69
C ASP A 305 41.52 -17.85 20.85
N LYS A 306 40.22 -18.13 20.63
CA LYS A 306 39.77 -19.30 19.89
C LYS A 306 38.33 -19.17 19.37
N LEU A 307 38.05 -19.89 18.29
CA LEU A 307 36.70 -20.15 17.80
C LEU A 307 36.28 -21.55 18.25
N THR A 308 35.14 -21.65 18.92
CA THR A 308 34.57 -22.95 19.37
C THR A 308 33.26 -23.22 18.64
N LEU A 309 33.12 -24.40 18.04
CA LEU A 309 31.92 -24.76 17.30
C LEU A 309 30.70 -24.70 18.24
N TRP A 310 29.68 -23.98 17.84
CA TRP A 310 28.46 -23.81 18.61
C TRP A 310 27.54 -25.02 18.38
N ASN A 311 27.30 -25.78 19.45
CA ASN A 311 26.37 -26.91 19.45
C ASN A 311 25.18 -26.67 20.39
N VAL A 312 24.00 -27.11 19.96
CA VAL A 312 22.73 -26.99 20.70
C VAL A 312 22.78 -27.80 22.00
N ASP A 313 23.35 -29.00 21.97
CA ASP A 313 23.29 -29.96 23.08
C ASP A 313 24.14 -29.58 24.31
N GLU A 314 25.29 -28.92 24.14
CA GLU A 314 26.12 -28.48 25.28
C GLU A 314 25.51 -27.25 25.99
N ASN A 315 24.73 -26.42 25.29
CA ASN A 315 24.15 -25.19 25.82
C ASN A 315 22.84 -25.41 26.61
N ILE A 316 22.29 -26.63 26.62
CA ILE A 316 21.13 -27.01 27.44
C ILE A 316 21.50 -27.11 28.93
N ALA A 317 22.79 -27.28 29.27
CA ALA A 317 23.26 -27.38 30.66
C ALA A 317 23.20 -26.04 31.43
N ASP A 318 23.33 -24.90 30.75
CA ASP A 318 23.34 -23.56 31.37
C ASP A 318 22.04 -22.76 31.20
N ALA A 319 21.02 -23.37 30.57
CA ALA A 319 19.67 -22.85 30.59
C ALA A 319 19.03 -23.13 31.96
N LYS A 320 19.21 -22.21 32.91
CA LYS A 320 18.36 -22.14 34.13
C LYS A 320 16.90 -22.37 33.73
N PRO A 321 16.20 -23.31 34.38
CA PRO A 321 15.00 -23.90 33.80
C PRO A 321 13.86 -22.88 33.71
N MET A 322 13.18 -22.86 32.56
CA MET A 322 11.91 -22.16 32.29
C MET A 322 10.75 -22.58 33.22
N THR A 323 10.98 -23.40 34.24
CA THR A 323 9.98 -23.77 35.25
C THR A 323 9.51 -22.57 36.06
N GLY A 324 10.37 -21.57 36.32
CA GLY A 324 9.98 -20.36 37.07
C GLY A 324 8.98 -19.48 36.32
N LYS A 325 9.11 -19.33 34.99
CA LYS A 325 8.22 -18.47 34.19
C LYS A 325 6.83 -19.10 34.02
N LEU A 326 6.74 -20.41 33.78
CA LEU A 326 5.44 -21.09 33.71
C LEU A 326 4.70 -21.09 35.06
N ILE A 327 5.43 -21.34 36.16
CA ILE A 327 4.85 -21.28 37.51
C ILE A 327 4.39 -19.87 37.84
N PHE A 328 5.15 -18.84 37.45
CA PHE A 328 4.77 -17.43 37.67
C PHE A 328 3.53 -17.03 36.85
N ILE A 329 3.42 -17.46 35.59
CA ILE A 329 2.24 -17.25 34.75
C ILE A 329 1.02 -17.99 35.33
N MET A 330 1.19 -19.23 35.78
CA MET A 330 0.13 -19.98 36.46
C MET A 330 -0.33 -19.29 37.76
N ILE A 331 0.60 -18.80 38.58
CA ILE A 331 0.27 -18.08 39.82
C ILE A 331 -0.52 -16.80 39.49
N ILE A 332 -0.10 -16.05 38.47
CA ILE A 332 -0.83 -14.85 38.03
C ILE A 332 -2.22 -15.21 37.51
N ALA A 333 -2.36 -16.26 36.70
CA ALA A 333 -3.65 -16.73 36.19
C ALA A 333 -4.59 -17.20 37.31
N ILE A 334 -4.05 -17.85 38.34
CA ILE A 334 -4.82 -18.28 39.52
C ILE A 334 -5.26 -17.08 40.36
N ILE A 335 -4.37 -16.09 40.57
CA ILE A 335 -4.69 -14.87 41.31
C ILE A 335 -5.74 -14.04 40.58
N THR A 336 -5.64 -13.88 39.26
CA THR A 336 -6.63 -13.15 38.46
C THR A 336 -7.97 -13.88 38.40
N GLY A 337 -7.96 -15.21 38.28
CA GLY A 337 -9.17 -16.04 38.38
C GLY A 337 -9.87 -15.92 39.74
N LEU A 338 -9.11 -16.00 40.85
CA LEU A 338 -9.65 -15.82 42.20
C LEU A 338 -10.20 -14.40 42.42
N ALA A 339 -9.54 -13.36 41.90
CA ALA A 339 -10.03 -11.99 41.96
C ALA A 339 -11.36 -11.80 41.21
N LEU A 340 -11.52 -12.45 40.05
CA LEU A 340 -12.77 -12.48 39.28
C LEU A 340 -13.90 -13.19 40.04
N ILE A 341 -13.61 -14.33 40.68
CA ILE A 341 -14.59 -15.05 41.50
C ILE A 341 -15.05 -14.20 42.69
N VAL A 342 -14.12 -13.51 43.35
CA VAL A 342 -14.44 -12.56 44.45
C VAL A 342 -15.30 -11.40 43.93
N LEU A 343 -14.98 -10.84 42.76
CA LEU A 343 -15.77 -9.80 42.09
C LEU A 343 -17.20 -10.26 41.80
N VAL A 344 -17.37 -11.45 41.22
CA VAL A 344 -18.68 -12.04 40.93
C VAL A 344 -19.46 -12.32 42.23
N TYR A 345 -18.80 -12.83 43.26
CA TYR A 345 -19.43 -13.07 44.57
C TYR A 345 -19.91 -11.76 45.23
N PHE A 346 -19.10 -10.70 45.19
CA PHE A 346 -19.51 -9.40 45.74
C PHE A 346 -20.60 -8.72 44.89
N TRP A 347 -20.55 -8.84 43.56
CA TRP A 347 -21.57 -8.31 42.66
C TRP A 347 -22.92 -9.02 42.85
N GLY A 348 -22.92 -10.35 42.97
CA GLY A 348 -24.13 -11.12 43.30
C GLY A 348 -24.74 -10.74 44.65
N ARG A 349 -23.91 -10.35 45.62
CA ARG A 349 -24.35 -9.91 46.95
C ARG A 349 -24.96 -8.49 46.95
N GLU A 350 -24.56 -7.63 46.02
CA GLU A 350 -25.19 -6.32 45.82
C GLU A 350 -26.56 -6.43 45.13
N VAL A 351 -26.66 -7.26 44.09
CA VAL A 351 -27.93 -7.50 43.38
C VAL A 351 -28.99 -8.13 44.31
N GLY A 352 -28.58 -9.01 45.22
CA GLY A 352 -29.45 -9.59 46.25
C GLY A 352 -29.97 -8.58 47.29
N ARG A 353 -29.21 -7.53 47.60
CA ARG A 353 -29.63 -6.46 48.53
C ARG A 353 -30.52 -5.41 47.87
N ALA A 354 -30.31 -5.12 46.58
CA ALA A 354 -31.19 -4.25 45.79
C ALA A 354 -32.60 -4.84 45.62
N ARG A 355 -32.72 -6.16 45.43
CA ARG A 355 -34.02 -6.85 45.33
C ARG A 355 -34.79 -6.91 46.66
N ARG A 356 -34.11 -6.94 47.82
CA ARG A 356 -34.77 -6.91 49.14
C ARG A 356 -35.30 -5.52 49.55
N LYS A 357 -34.67 -4.41 49.09
CA LYS A 357 -35.20 -3.05 49.34
C LYS A 357 -36.42 -2.69 48.48
N LYS A 358 -36.54 -3.25 47.26
CA LYS A 358 -37.69 -3.01 46.37
C LYS A 358 -38.98 -3.76 46.77
N LYS A 359 -38.89 -4.77 47.64
CA LYS A 359 -40.07 -5.55 48.11
C LYS A 359 -40.77 -4.92 49.33
N ASN A 360 -40.09 -4.02 50.07
CA ASN A 360 -40.66 -3.35 51.25
C ASN A 360 -41.19 -1.92 51.00
N SER A 361 -41.03 -1.34 49.81
CA SER A 361 -41.63 -0.02 49.49
C SER A 361 -42.91 -0.11 48.63
N LYS A 362 -43.38 -1.32 48.29
CA LYS A 362 -44.59 -1.56 47.48
C LYS A 362 -45.88 -1.68 48.33
N LYS A 363 -45.94 -1.00 49.47
CA LYS A 363 -47.14 -0.93 50.32
C LYS A 363 -47.31 0.45 50.94
N LYS A 364 -47.44 1.50 50.11
CA LYS A 364 -48.18 2.73 50.47
C LYS A 364 -48.38 3.65 49.25
N ARG A 365 -49.65 4.01 49.06
CA ARG A 365 -50.20 5.17 48.35
C ARG A 365 -50.31 5.14 46.82
N VAL A 366 -51.51 4.72 46.42
CA VAL A 366 -52.42 5.37 45.47
C VAL A 366 -52.58 6.87 45.79
N ILE A 367 -52.57 7.73 44.77
CA ILE A 367 -53.55 8.81 44.45
C ILE A 367 -52.99 9.68 43.29
N VAL A 368 -53.70 9.63 42.16
CA VAL A 368 -54.13 10.68 41.21
C VAL A 368 -53.37 12.02 41.18
N SER A 369 -52.86 12.43 40.02
CA SER A 369 -53.50 13.46 39.16
C SER A 369 -52.65 13.80 37.92
N ASN A 370 -53.38 14.09 36.85
CA ASN A 370 -53.01 14.65 35.53
C ASN A 370 -51.77 15.56 35.50
N ASP A 371 -50.99 15.42 34.43
CA ASP A 371 -50.85 16.52 33.46
C ASP A 371 -50.60 15.97 32.04
N ILE A 372 -51.36 16.54 31.11
CA ILE A 372 -51.44 16.26 29.68
C ILE A 372 -50.68 17.39 28.97
N LYS A 373 -49.99 17.03 27.87
CA LYS A 373 -49.47 17.92 26.80
C LYS A 373 -48.34 18.87 27.18
N GLN A 374 -47.12 18.50 26.76
CA GLN A 374 -46.27 19.28 25.86
C GLN A 374 -45.06 18.40 25.46
N ILE A 375 -44.40 18.69 24.34
CA ILE A 375 -43.44 17.85 23.59
C ILE A 375 -44.11 17.00 22.48
N LYS A 376 -44.86 17.71 21.65
CA LYS A 376 -45.03 17.51 20.21
C LYS A 376 -45.20 18.95 19.72
N ASN A 377 -44.11 19.56 19.24
CA ASN A 377 -44.02 20.81 18.46
C ASN A 377 -42.66 21.50 18.72
N ASP A 378 -41.54 20.85 18.43
CA ASP A 378 -40.23 21.54 18.34
C ASP A 378 -39.39 21.15 17.11
N ASP A 379 -39.94 20.38 16.16
CA ASP A 379 -39.23 20.00 14.91
C ASP A 379 -39.84 20.65 13.64
N VAL A 380 -40.57 21.76 13.77
CA VAL A 380 -41.23 22.43 12.61
C VAL A 380 -40.71 23.86 12.36
N GLU A 381 -39.84 24.42 13.19
CA GLU A 381 -39.27 25.76 12.94
C GLU A 381 -37.76 25.70 12.68
N LYS A 382 -37.41 25.44 11.41
CA LYS A 382 -36.31 26.05 10.64
C LYS A 382 -36.14 25.32 9.30
N THR A 383 -37.11 25.51 8.41
CA THR A 383 -36.94 25.23 6.98
C THR A 383 -36.98 26.58 6.28
N GLU A 384 -35.92 27.35 6.43
CA GLU A 384 -35.72 28.52 5.57
C GLU A 384 -35.35 27.99 4.17
N ASN A 385 -36.35 28.02 3.29
CA ASN A 385 -36.32 27.97 1.82
C ASN A 385 -35.02 27.48 1.14
N HIS A 386 -34.92 26.17 0.94
CA HIS A 386 -34.10 25.56 -0.13
C HIS A 386 -34.99 25.18 -1.31
N LEU A 387 -35.76 26.15 -1.80
CA LEU A 387 -36.54 25.99 -3.03
C LEU A 387 -35.75 26.65 -4.16
N ASN A 388 -35.58 25.97 -5.29
CA ASN A 388 -35.03 26.63 -6.48
C ASN A 388 -35.99 27.74 -6.98
N GLU A 389 -35.57 28.50 -8.00
CA GLU A 389 -36.41 29.52 -8.66
C GLU A 389 -37.77 28.99 -9.16
N LYS A 390 -37.95 27.66 -9.22
CA LYS A 390 -39.16 26.95 -9.64
C LYS A 390 -39.97 26.32 -8.49
N GLY A 391 -39.55 26.45 -7.23
CA GLY A 391 -40.27 25.90 -6.09
C GLY A 391 -40.06 24.40 -5.85
N GLU A 392 -38.99 23.80 -6.37
CA GLU A 392 -38.68 22.37 -6.20
C GLU A 392 -37.71 22.14 -5.03
N GLU A 393 -37.86 21.02 -4.34
CA GLU A 393 -36.92 20.57 -3.31
C GLU A 393 -35.71 19.85 -3.93
N PRO A 394 -34.50 20.01 -3.37
CA PRO A 394 -33.31 19.33 -3.86
C PRO A 394 -33.37 17.83 -3.59
N ILE A 395 -32.94 17.02 -4.56
CA ILE A 395 -32.81 15.57 -4.40
C ILE A 395 -31.51 15.19 -3.68
N ILE A 396 -30.48 16.03 -3.78
CA ILE A 396 -29.27 16.00 -2.96
C ILE A 396 -29.04 17.41 -2.42
N SER A 397 -29.01 17.57 -1.10
CA SER A 397 -28.62 18.82 -0.44
C SER A 397 -27.37 18.61 0.40
N VAL A 398 -26.28 19.25 0.01
CA VAL A 398 -24.99 19.27 0.72
C VAL A 398 -24.95 20.55 1.54
N GLN A 399 -24.92 20.43 2.87
CA GLN A 399 -25.06 21.55 3.80
C GLN A 399 -23.85 21.63 4.74
N ASP A 400 -23.01 22.63 4.48
CA ASP A 400 -21.84 22.99 5.29
C ASP A 400 -20.87 21.83 5.55
N VAL A 401 -20.68 20.98 4.54
CA VAL A 401 -19.93 19.73 4.70
C VAL A 401 -18.44 20.00 4.87
N THR A 402 -17.90 19.44 5.93
CA THR A 402 -16.48 19.47 6.26
C THR A 402 -15.97 18.05 6.44
N MET A 403 -14.80 17.75 5.86
CA MET A 403 -14.12 16.46 6.03
C MET A 403 -12.67 16.69 6.43
N LYS A 404 -12.32 16.26 7.65
CA LYS A 404 -10.98 16.40 8.22
C LYS A 404 -10.34 15.03 8.37
N PHE A 405 -9.12 14.91 7.86
CA PHE A 405 -8.25 13.77 8.13
C PHE A 405 -7.17 14.20 9.13
N LYS A 406 -6.93 13.36 10.14
CA LYS A 406 -5.84 13.57 11.08
C LYS A 406 -4.61 12.85 10.54
N ILE A 407 -3.59 13.61 10.19
CA ILE A 407 -2.30 13.08 9.77
C ILE A 407 -1.37 13.21 10.98
N SER A 408 -0.79 12.09 11.43
CA SER A 408 0.19 12.13 12.52
C SER A 408 1.50 12.68 12.00
N ASN A 409 2.05 13.75 12.60
CA ASN A 409 3.38 14.24 12.24
C ASN A 409 4.51 13.42 12.88
N SER A 410 4.18 12.48 13.76
CA SER A 410 5.14 11.55 14.34
C SER A 410 4.74 10.12 14.00
N SER A 411 5.68 9.38 13.43
CA SER A 411 5.63 7.93 13.29
C SER A 411 5.75 7.33 14.70
N ALA A 412 4.66 7.34 15.46
CA ALA A 412 4.57 6.51 16.65
C ALA A 412 4.36 5.07 16.16
N SER A 413 5.45 4.39 15.80
CA SER A 413 5.50 3.03 15.26
C SER A 413 5.15 1.96 16.30
N GLY A 414 4.44 2.32 17.37
CA GLY A 414 3.98 1.38 18.37
C GLY A 414 3.13 1.97 19.49
N MET A 415 2.37 1.10 20.16
CA MET A 415 1.48 1.45 21.28
C MET A 415 2.24 2.07 22.47
N LYS A 416 3.53 1.74 22.63
CA LYS A 416 4.45 2.33 23.64
C LYS A 416 4.81 3.77 23.29
N ASP A 417 5.14 4.06 22.04
CA ASP A 417 5.48 5.41 21.58
C ASP A 417 4.27 6.33 21.64
N PHE A 418 3.08 5.83 21.29
CA PHE A 418 1.83 6.56 21.52
C PHE A 418 1.64 6.91 23.01
N LEU A 419 1.92 5.97 23.93
CA LEU A 419 1.79 6.22 25.37
C LEU A 419 2.84 7.22 25.88
N ILE A 420 4.09 7.09 25.43
CA ILE A 420 5.21 7.98 25.80
C ILE A 420 4.96 9.39 25.26
N GLN A 421 4.56 9.54 24.00
CA GLN A 421 4.23 10.83 23.40
C GLN A 421 2.96 11.44 24.01
N LYS A 422 1.96 10.63 24.40
CA LYS A 422 0.76 11.09 25.12
C LYS A 422 1.09 11.57 26.54
N LEU A 423 1.98 10.88 27.25
CA LEU A 423 2.47 11.32 28.57
C LEU A 423 3.33 12.59 28.44
N LYS A 424 4.12 12.71 27.37
CA LYS A 424 4.95 13.89 27.06
C LYS A 424 4.19 15.05 26.39
N HIS A 425 2.90 14.92 26.07
CA HIS A 425 2.12 15.91 25.29
C HIS A 425 2.74 16.30 23.94
N GLN A 426 3.41 15.35 23.27
CA GLN A 426 4.17 15.59 22.03
C GLN A 426 3.51 15.04 20.76
N ILE A 427 2.28 14.53 20.84
CA ILE A 427 1.55 14.08 19.65
C ILE A 427 0.92 15.29 18.96
N ASN A 428 1.60 15.80 17.94
CA ASN A 428 1.07 16.82 17.06
C ASN A 428 0.40 16.15 15.85
N TYR A 429 -0.92 16.25 15.77
CA TYR A 429 -1.66 15.90 14.57
C TYR A 429 -1.75 17.13 13.67
N ARG A 430 -1.42 16.97 12.39
CA ARG A 430 -1.80 17.94 11.37
C ARG A 430 -3.20 17.57 10.88
N GLU A 431 -4.12 18.52 10.95
CA GLU A 431 -5.43 18.37 10.34
C GLU A 431 -5.32 18.72 8.84
N LEU A 432 -5.71 17.78 7.98
CA LEU A 432 -5.90 18.01 6.56
C LEU A 432 -7.39 18.12 6.26
N TYR A 433 -7.80 19.24 5.69
CA TYR A 433 -9.19 19.50 5.31
C TYR A 433 -9.35 19.06 3.86
N ALA A 434 -9.95 17.89 3.65
CA ALA A 434 -10.29 17.43 2.31
C ALA A 434 -11.54 18.13 1.76
N LEU A 435 -12.44 18.55 2.65
CA LEU A 435 -13.56 19.44 2.37
C LEU A 435 -13.69 20.43 3.53
N ASP A 436 -13.95 21.69 3.22
CA ASP A 436 -14.01 22.80 4.17
C ASP A 436 -15.25 23.65 3.88
N HIS A 437 -16.31 23.45 4.68
CA HIS A 437 -17.58 24.20 4.60
C HIS A 437 -18.21 24.26 3.20
N VAL A 438 -18.31 23.11 2.51
CA VAL A 438 -18.88 23.04 1.15
C VAL A 438 -20.39 22.87 1.20
N SER A 439 -21.12 23.70 0.44
CA SER A 439 -22.58 23.63 0.32
C SER A 439 -23.05 23.77 -1.12
N PHE A 440 -23.92 22.87 -1.58
CA PHE A 440 -24.59 22.98 -2.87
C PHE A 440 -25.81 22.06 -2.93
N ASP A 441 -26.74 22.40 -3.83
CA ASP A 441 -27.98 21.66 -4.05
C ASP A 441 -28.04 21.11 -5.48
N VAL A 442 -28.50 19.86 -5.59
CA VAL A 442 -28.78 19.18 -6.87
C VAL A 442 -30.26 18.87 -6.94
N TYR A 443 -30.87 19.17 -8.08
CA TYR A 443 -32.30 18.96 -8.33
C TYR A 443 -32.54 17.76 -9.24
N LYS A 444 -33.79 17.31 -9.27
CA LYS A 444 -34.18 16.14 -10.05
C LYS A 444 -33.92 16.36 -11.56
N GLY A 445 -33.30 15.40 -12.22
CA GLY A 445 -32.95 15.45 -13.64
C GLY A 445 -31.77 16.35 -14.00
N GLU A 446 -31.10 16.98 -13.02
CA GLU A 446 -29.86 17.70 -13.28
C GLU A 446 -28.69 16.74 -13.50
N VAL A 447 -27.81 17.10 -14.43
CA VAL A 447 -26.49 16.48 -14.59
C VAL A 447 -25.46 17.45 -14.04
N VAL A 448 -24.87 17.12 -12.89
CA VAL A 448 -23.96 17.98 -12.16
C VAL A 448 -22.54 17.45 -12.28
N GLY A 449 -21.66 18.25 -12.86
CA GLY A 449 -20.22 17.97 -12.93
C GLY A 449 -19.49 18.53 -11.71
N ILE A 450 -18.63 17.74 -11.07
CA ILE A 450 -17.70 18.24 -10.05
C ILE A 450 -16.30 18.33 -10.65
N ILE A 451 -15.73 19.53 -10.66
CA ILE A 451 -14.39 19.81 -11.21
C ILE A 451 -13.44 20.36 -10.15
N GLY A 452 -12.13 20.26 -10.41
CA GLY A 452 -11.06 20.70 -9.52
C GLY A 452 -9.78 19.90 -9.72
N THR A 453 -8.65 20.38 -9.20
CA THR A 453 -7.35 19.69 -9.26
C THR A 453 -7.33 18.34 -8.53
N ASN A 454 -6.28 17.54 -8.74
CA ASN A 454 -6.06 16.32 -7.96
C ASN A 454 -5.89 16.67 -6.48
N GLY A 455 -6.52 15.87 -5.62
CA GLY A 455 -6.56 16.15 -4.18
C GLY A 455 -7.50 17.29 -3.76
N SER A 456 -8.32 17.87 -4.65
CA SER A 456 -9.22 18.97 -4.28
C SER A 456 -10.44 18.57 -3.43
N GLY A 457 -10.73 17.27 -3.30
CA GLY A 457 -11.84 16.75 -2.48
C GLY A 457 -13.02 16.14 -3.26
N LYS A 458 -12.92 16.02 -4.58
CA LYS A 458 -14.01 15.52 -5.47
C LYS A 458 -14.52 14.12 -5.08
N SER A 459 -13.65 13.10 -5.10
CA SER A 459 -14.05 11.73 -4.75
C SER A 459 -14.46 11.61 -3.28
N THR A 460 -13.88 12.42 -2.38
CA THR A 460 -14.35 12.54 -0.99
C THR A 460 -15.80 13.03 -0.93
N MET A 461 -16.17 14.03 -1.72
CA MET A 461 -17.55 14.51 -1.82
C MET A 461 -18.49 13.42 -2.34
N LEU A 462 -18.11 12.71 -3.41
CA LEU A 462 -18.92 11.62 -3.97
C LEU A 462 -19.16 10.48 -2.94
N ARG A 463 -18.12 10.10 -2.19
CA ARG A 463 -18.22 9.11 -1.10
C ARG A 463 -19.13 9.57 0.04
N ILE A 464 -19.16 10.87 0.33
CA ILE A 464 -20.07 11.44 1.34
C ILE A 464 -21.51 11.44 0.85
N VAL A 465 -21.75 11.84 -0.40
CA VAL A 465 -23.11 11.84 -1.00
C VAL A 465 -23.68 10.43 -1.10
N SER A 466 -22.89 9.45 -1.54
CA SER A 466 -23.28 8.03 -1.55
C SER A 466 -23.48 7.42 -0.16
N GLY A 467 -22.86 8.01 0.86
CA GLY A 467 -22.90 7.50 2.23
C GLY A 467 -21.85 6.45 2.55
N ALA A 468 -20.91 6.20 1.65
CA ALA A 468 -19.71 5.39 1.91
C ALA A 468 -18.79 6.05 2.96
N LEU A 469 -18.86 7.38 3.10
CA LEU A 469 -18.12 8.16 4.09
C LEU A 469 -19.05 9.11 4.85
N ASN A 470 -18.88 9.22 6.16
CA ASN A 470 -19.60 10.22 6.96
C ASN A 470 -18.77 11.50 7.06
N PRO A 471 -19.38 12.69 6.90
CA PRO A 471 -18.65 13.94 7.02
C PRO A 471 -18.23 14.20 8.47
N SER A 472 -17.14 14.95 8.67
CA SER A 472 -16.69 15.37 10.00
C SER A 472 -17.53 16.50 10.60
N GLY A 473 -18.19 17.28 9.73
CA GLY A 473 -19.13 18.36 10.10
C GLY A 473 -20.08 18.65 8.93
N GLY A 474 -21.19 19.34 9.23
CA GLY A 474 -22.27 19.54 8.26
C GLY A 474 -23.14 18.29 8.08
N LYS A 475 -23.98 18.29 7.05
CA LYS A 475 -24.85 17.15 6.70
C LYS A 475 -25.12 17.07 5.20
N VAL A 476 -25.39 15.86 4.72
CA VAL A 476 -25.93 15.61 3.38
C VAL A 476 -27.32 14.99 3.51
N VAL A 477 -28.30 15.59 2.86
CA VAL A 477 -29.69 15.12 2.79
C VAL A 477 -29.91 14.50 1.41
N VAL A 478 -30.08 13.18 1.37
CA VAL A 478 -30.34 12.40 0.15
C VAL A 478 -30.97 11.05 0.56
N ASP A 479 -31.88 10.51 -0.26
CA ASP A 479 -32.33 9.13 -0.09
C ASP A 479 -31.27 8.17 -0.63
N ARG A 480 -30.37 7.70 0.25
CA ARG A 480 -29.24 6.83 -0.13
C ARG A 480 -29.65 5.52 -0.79
N ARG A 481 -30.89 5.06 -0.63
CA ARG A 481 -31.41 3.85 -1.31
C ARG A 481 -31.58 4.05 -2.82
N LYS A 482 -31.61 5.32 -3.25
CA LYS A 482 -31.75 5.74 -4.65
C LYS A 482 -30.40 6.08 -5.29
N VAL A 483 -29.33 6.08 -4.50
CA VAL A 483 -27.99 6.46 -4.95
C VAL A 483 -27.23 5.22 -5.40
N GLN A 484 -26.77 5.25 -6.63
CA GLN A 484 -25.89 4.23 -7.17
C GLN A 484 -24.50 4.86 -7.40
N LEU A 485 -23.50 4.41 -6.64
CA LEU A 485 -22.11 4.82 -6.84
C LEU A 485 -21.40 3.86 -7.78
N LEU A 486 -21.02 4.36 -8.96
CA LEU A 486 -20.19 3.61 -9.88
C LEU A 486 -18.72 3.85 -9.52
N THR A 487 -18.14 2.86 -8.84
CA THR A 487 -16.69 2.74 -8.67
C THR A 487 -16.25 1.46 -9.36
N LEU A 488 -15.31 1.57 -10.30
CA LEU A 488 -14.93 0.44 -11.14
C LEU A 488 -14.06 -0.54 -10.36
N GLY A 489 -14.31 -1.83 -10.56
CA GLY A 489 -13.50 -2.90 -9.98
C GLY A 489 -13.67 -3.10 -8.46
N THR A 490 -14.51 -2.29 -7.79
CA THR A 490 -14.79 -2.47 -6.36
C THR A 490 -15.83 -3.57 -6.17
N GLY A 491 -15.58 -4.50 -5.24
CA GLY A 491 -16.53 -5.58 -4.94
C GLY A 491 -16.32 -6.89 -5.72
N PHE A 492 -15.33 -6.96 -6.61
CA PHE A 492 -14.92 -8.22 -7.23
C PHE A 492 -14.15 -9.12 -6.26
N ASP A 493 -14.42 -10.41 -6.34
CA ASP A 493 -13.59 -11.47 -5.78
C ASP A 493 -12.83 -12.15 -6.93
N MET A 494 -11.50 -12.03 -6.90
CA MET A 494 -10.63 -12.47 -7.98
C MET A 494 -10.59 -14.00 -8.14
N GLU A 495 -10.97 -14.75 -7.10
CA GLU A 495 -11.05 -16.21 -7.15
C GLU A 495 -12.38 -16.74 -7.69
N LEU A 496 -13.39 -15.88 -7.79
CA LEU A 496 -14.69 -16.20 -8.38
C LEU A 496 -14.69 -15.99 -9.90
N THR A 497 -15.57 -16.72 -10.58
CA THR A 497 -15.83 -16.57 -12.02
C THR A 497 -16.49 -15.23 -12.35
N ALA A 498 -16.47 -14.83 -13.62
CA ALA A 498 -17.21 -13.65 -14.08
C ALA A 498 -18.70 -13.75 -13.71
N ARG A 499 -19.31 -14.93 -13.95
CA ARG A 499 -20.69 -15.23 -13.56
C ARG A 499 -20.95 -14.96 -12.09
N GLU A 500 -20.16 -15.54 -11.20
CA GLU A 500 -20.31 -15.36 -9.76
C GLU A 500 -20.10 -13.90 -9.34
N ASN A 501 -19.14 -13.22 -9.96
CA ASN A 501 -18.88 -11.81 -9.71
C ASN A 501 -20.00 -10.88 -10.17
N ILE A 502 -20.75 -11.22 -11.23
CA ILE A 502 -21.95 -10.48 -11.64
C ILE A 502 -23.00 -10.50 -10.53
N TYR A 503 -23.24 -11.67 -9.92
CA TYR A 503 -24.17 -11.78 -8.80
C TYR A 503 -23.65 -11.08 -7.54
N LEU A 504 -22.37 -11.22 -7.20
CA LEU A 504 -21.75 -10.59 -6.03
C LEU A 504 -21.81 -9.06 -6.12
N ASN A 505 -21.30 -8.50 -7.22
CA ASN A 505 -21.30 -7.05 -7.44
C ASN A 505 -22.72 -6.52 -7.57
N GLY A 506 -23.60 -7.24 -8.27
CA GLY A 506 -25.00 -6.88 -8.37
C GLY A 506 -25.66 -6.75 -7.00
N ALA A 507 -25.40 -7.69 -6.09
CA ALA A 507 -25.91 -7.63 -4.72
C ALA A 507 -25.32 -6.46 -3.91
N ILE A 508 -24.03 -6.15 -4.08
CA ILE A 508 -23.37 -5.00 -3.43
C ILE A 508 -24.00 -3.68 -3.88
N ILE A 509 -24.31 -3.57 -5.18
CA ILE A 509 -24.95 -2.40 -5.80
C ILE A 509 -26.43 -2.30 -5.44
N GLY A 510 -27.04 -3.39 -4.97
CA GLY A 510 -28.43 -3.43 -4.50
C GLY A 510 -29.42 -4.07 -5.47
N TYR A 511 -28.94 -4.73 -6.53
CA TYR A 511 -29.79 -5.51 -7.42
C TYR A 511 -30.29 -6.78 -6.75
N SER A 512 -31.57 -7.11 -7.00
CA SER A 512 -32.12 -8.39 -6.59
C SER A 512 -31.57 -9.50 -7.50
N LYS A 513 -31.49 -10.73 -6.98
CA LYS A 513 -31.09 -11.89 -7.80
C LYS A 513 -31.93 -12.02 -9.07
N LYS A 514 -33.25 -11.83 -8.95
CA LYS A 514 -34.19 -11.89 -10.09
C LYS A 514 -33.85 -10.85 -11.16
N PHE A 515 -33.49 -9.64 -10.75
CA PHE A 515 -33.08 -8.59 -11.68
C PHE A 515 -31.82 -9.00 -12.45
N ILE A 516 -30.81 -9.53 -11.75
CA ILE A 516 -29.58 -10.02 -12.39
C ILE A 516 -29.89 -11.17 -13.34
N ASP A 517 -30.76 -12.12 -12.95
CA ASP A 517 -31.17 -13.22 -13.83
C ASP A 517 -31.82 -12.71 -15.14
N GLU A 518 -32.60 -11.63 -15.08
CA GLU A 518 -33.24 -11.01 -16.26
C GLU A 518 -32.28 -10.20 -17.15
N HIS A 519 -31.17 -9.69 -16.59
CA HIS A 519 -30.21 -8.82 -17.30
C HIS A 519 -28.85 -9.49 -17.51
N PHE A 520 -28.69 -10.76 -17.14
CA PHE A 520 -27.39 -11.45 -17.17
C PHE A 520 -26.76 -11.44 -18.57
N ASP A 521 -27.55 -11.81 -19.58
CA ASP A 521 -27.09 -11.86 -20.97
C ASP A 521 -26.76 -10.45 -21.50
N GLU A 522 -27.56 -9.45 -21.13
CA GLU A 522 -27.29 -8.04 -21.49
C GLU A 522 -25.96 -7.56 -20.90
N ILE A 523 -25.67 -7.90 -19.64
CA ILE A 523 -24.42 -7.53 -18.96
C ILE A 523 -23.23 -8.14 -19.69
N ILE A 524 -23.30 -9.43 -20.01
CA ILE A 524 -22.21 -10.14 -20.71
C ILE A 524 -22.01 -9.60 -22.13
N ASP A 525 -23.12 -9.36 -22.86
CA ASP A 525 -23.08 -8.82 -24.22
C ASP A 525 -22.57 -7.38 -24.25
N PHE A 526 -22.94 -6.57 -23.26
CA PHE A 526 -22.42 -5.22 -23.13
C PHE A 526 -20.92 -5.25 -22.83
N ALA A 527 -20.46 -6.13 -21.93
CA ALA A 527 -19.05 -6.26 -21.56
C ALA A 527 -18.17 -6.87 -22.67
N GLU A 528 -18.76 -7.58 -23.63
CA GLU A 528 -18.08 -8.34 -24.70
C GLU A 528 -17.20 -9.46 -24.13
N LEU A 529 -17.76 -10.23 -23.18
CA LEU A 529 -17.06 -11.27 -22.41
C LEU A 529 -17.74 -12.65 -22.48
N GLN A 530 -18.46 -12.96 -23.56
CA GLN A 530 -19.21 -14.21 -23.74
C GLN A 530 -18.34 -15.46 -23.53
N ASP A 531 -17.10 -15.43 -24.03
CA ASP A 531 -16.16 -16.55 -23.94
C ASP A 531 -15.47 -16.67 -22.57
N PHE A 532 -15.65 -15.69 -21.69
CA PHE A 532 -14.96 -15.59 -20.40
C PHE A 532 -15.91 -15.71 -19.19
N VAL A 533 -17.18 -16.05 -19.41
CA VAL A 533 -18.22 -16.03 -18.36
C VAL A 533 -17.87 -16.96 -17.18
N ASP A 534 -17.33 -18.14 -17.47
CA ASP A 534 -16.98 -19.14 -16.47
C ASP A 534 -15.46 -19.12 -16.12
N GLU A 535 -14.73 -18.12 -16.61
CA GLU A 535 -13.33 -17.88 -16.24
C GLU A 535 -13.23 -17.06 -14.96
N LYS A 536 -12.18 -17.34 -14.16
CA LYS A 536 -11.91 -16.59 -12.92
C LYS A 536 -11.47 -15.17 -13.24
N VAL A 537 -11.97 -14.20 -12.47
CA VAL A 537 -11.67 -12.78 -12.71
C VAL A 537 -10.19 -12.44 -12.55
N LYS A 538 -9.41 -13.20 -11.76
CA LYS A 538 -7.94 -13.03 -11.73
C LYS A 538 -7.23 -13.22 -13.07
N ASN A 539 -7.84 -13.94 -14.01
CA ASN A 539 -7.32 -14.14 -15.37
C ASN A 539 -7.71 -13.00 -16.32
N PHE A 540 -8.53 -12.05 -15.88
CA PHE A 540 -9.00 -10.95 -16.70
C PHE A 540 -7.93 -9.87 -16.76
N SER A 541 -7.80 -9.22 -17.92
CA SER A 541 -7.07 -7.95 -18.00
C SER A 541 -7.79 -6.87 -17.19
N SER A 542 -7.07 -5.81 -16.80
CA SER A 542 -7.68 -4.63 -16.15
C SER A 542 -8.82 -4.05 -16.98
N GLY A 543 -8.67 -4.01 -18.31
CA GLY A 543 -9.72 -3.59 -19.24
C GLY A 543 -10.97 -4.46 -19.14
N MET A 544 -10.84 -5.80 -19.14
CA MET A 544 -11.97 -6.72 -19.00
C MET A 544 -12.69 -6.55 -17.64
N VAL A 545 -11.94 -6.38 -16.54
CA VAL A 545 -12.52 -6.09 -15.22
C VAL A 545 -13.30 -4.78 -15.24
N SER A 546 -12.74 -3.72 -15.83
CA SER A 546 -13.44 -2.43 -15.98
C SER A 546 -14.69 -2.54 -16.84
N ARG A 547 -14.64 -3.27 -17.97
CA ARG A 547 -15.81 -3.49 -18.83
C ARG A 547 -16.92 -4.23 -18.10
N LEU A 548 -16.58 -5.31 -17.40
CA LEU A 548 -17.54 -6.09 -16.62
C LEU A 548 -18.15 -5.26 -15.48
N GLY A 549 -17.31 -4.53 -14.73
CA GLY A 549 -17.77 -3.64 -13.67
C GLY A 549 -18.73 -2.57 -14.18
N PHE A 550 -18.41 -1.94 -15.31
CA PHE A 550 -19.29 -0.94 -15.95
C PHE A 550 -20.60 -1.56 -16.45
N ALA A 551 -20.54 -2.74 -17.07
CA ALA A 551 -21.72 -3.43 -17.57
C ALA A 551 -22.69 -3.79 -16.45
N ILE A 552 -22.20 -4.35 -15.34
CA ILE A 552 -23.02 -4.67 -14.16
C ILE A 552 -23.63 -3.39 -13.59
N ALA A 553 -22.82 -2.36 -13.42
CA ALA A 553 -23.20 -1.06 -12.87
C ALA A 553 -24.30 -0.34 -13.67
N THR A 554 -24.34 -0.55 -14.97
CA THR A 554 -25.25 0.14 -15.90
C THR A 554 -26.31 -0.79 -16.49
N ALA A 555 -26.51 -1.94 -15.86
CA ALA A 555 -27.52 -2.93 -16.24
C ALA A 555 -28.92 -2.42 -15.90
N GLY A 556 -29.85 -2.60 -16.85
CA GLY A 556 -31.25 -2.22 -16.74
C GLY A 556 -31.51 -0.71 -16.64
N ASP A 557 -32.65 -0.35 -16.04
CA ASP A 557 -33.11 1.03 -15.99
C ASP A 557 -32.27 1.89 -15.02
N ALA A 558 -32.08 3.16 -15.40
CA ALA A 558 -31.20 4.07 -14.70
C ALA A 558 -31.68 4.35 -13.26
N ALA A 559 -30.74 4.32 -12.31
CA ALA A 559 -30.99 4.75 -10.93
C ALA A 559 -31.54 6.18 -10.89
N GLU A 560 -32.38 6.50 -9.91
CA GLU A 560 -32.89 7.87 -9.74
C GLU A 560 -31.73 8.87 -9.51
N ILE A 561 -30.66 8.43 -8.84
CA ILE A 561 -29.43 9.19 -8.62
C ILE A 561 -28.21 8.34 -8.98
N LEU A 562 -27.50 8.74 -10.03
CA LEU A 562 -26.29 8.06 -10.51
C LEU A 562 -25.05 8.88 -10.17
N ILE A 563 -24.07 8.26 -9.52
CA ILE A 563 -22.77 8.88 -9.23
C ILE A 563 -21.68 8.21 -10.08
N LEU A 564 -20.98 9.02 -10.87
CA LEU A 564 -19.93 8.60 -11.79
C LEU A 564 -18.57 9.14 -11.33
N ASP A 565 -17.71 8.29 -10.78
CA ASP A 565 -16.33 8.66 -10.36
C ASP A 565 -15.32 8.22 -11.45
N GLU A 566 -15.02 9.10 -12.40
CA GLU A 566 -14.03 8.88 -13.47
C GLU A 566 -14.28 7.65 -14.36
N VAL A 567 -15.50 7.09 -14.30
CA VAL A 567 -15.84 5.83 -14.97
C VAL A 567 -15.99 5.92 -16.48
N LEU A 568 -15.93 7.13 -17.06
CA LEU A 568 -16.06 7.35 -18.50
C LEU A 568 -14.76 7.13 -19.28
N SER A 569 -13.65 6.84 -18.59
CA SER A 569 -12.33 6.65 -19.20
C SER A 569 -11.94 5.17 -19.36
N VAL A 570 -12.90 4.23 -19.25
CA VAL A 570 -12.60 2.79 -19.26
C VAL A 570 -12.56 2.14 -20.63
N GLY A 571 -11.70 1.12 -20.73
CA GLY A 571 -11.57 0.27 -21.90
C GLY A 571 -10.83 0.94 -23.05
N ASP A 572 -10.88 0.29 -24.21
CA ASP A 572 -10.38 0.88 -25.45
C ASP A 572 -11.34 1.97 -25.98
N GLU A 573 -10.90 2.64 -27.05
CA GLU A 573 -11.66 3.72 -27.69
C GLU A 573 -13.08 3.31 -28.11
N PHE A 574 -13.27 2.05 -28.53
CA PHE A 574 -14.57 1.55 -28.96
C PHE A 574 -15.49 1.36 -27.76
N PHE A 575 -15.01 0.70 -26.71
CA PHE A 575 -15.77 0.53 -25.47
C PHE A 575 -16.07 1.87 -24.80
N ARG A 576 -15.14 2.83 -24.82
CA ARG A 576 -15.36 4.17 -24.30
C ARG A 576 -16.55 4.87 -24.96
N LYS A 577 -16.66 4.77 -26.29
CA LYS A 577 -17.80 5.32 -27.04
C LYS A 577 -19.11 4.63 -26.65
N LYS A 578 -19.09 3.30 -26.47
CA LYS A 578 -20.24 2.48 -26.02
C LYS A 578 -20.70 2.88 -24.61
N SER A 579 -19.76 3.01 -23.67
CA SER A 579 -20.02 3.46 -22.30
C SER A 579 -20.59 4.88 -22.26
N LEU A 580 -20.05 5.80 -23.07
CA LEU A 580 -20.55 7.16 -23.17
C LEU A 580 -21.97 7.20 -23.75
N ALA A 581 -22.28 6.36 -24.74
CA ALA A 581 -23.64 6.22 -25.27
C ALA A 581 -24.60 5.70 -24.19
N ARG A 582 -24.24 4.64 -23.46
CA ARG A 582 -25.05 4.10 -22.35
C ARG A 582 -25.31 5.15 -21.27
N VAL A 583 -24.29 5.88 -20.84
CA VAL A 583 -24.45 6.97 -19.85
C VAL A 583 -25.36 8.08 -20.39
N LYS A 584 -25.23 8.44 -21.67
CA LYS A 584 -26.14 9.41 -22.29
C LYS A 584 -27.58 8.90 -22.30
N GLU A 585 -27.82 7.64 -22.61
CA GLU A 585 -29.17 7.04 -22.54
C GLU A 585 -29.74 7.14 -21.12
N MET A 586 -28.95 6.82 -20.09
CA MET A 586 -29.36 6.96 -18.69
C MET A 586 -29.67 8.42 -18.31
N ILE A 587 -28.84 9.37 -18.77
CA ILE A 587 -29.07 10.81 -18.56
C ILE A 587 -30.38 11.26 -19.21
N HIS A 588 -30.62 10.89 -20.48
CA HIS A 588 -31.83 11.27 -21.20
C HIS A 588 -33.09 10.55 -20.68
N GLY A 589 -32.92 9.44 -19.96
CA GLY A 589 -33.98 8.73 -19.24
C GLY A 589 -34.55 9.49 -18.03
N GLY A 590 -33.96 10.64 -17.66
CA GLY A 590 -34.46 11.51 -16.59
C GLY A 590 -33.79 11.31 -15.22
N SER A 591 -32.69 10.55 -15.17
CA SER A 591 -31.89 10.37 -13.96
C SER A 591 -31.18 11.65 -13.54
N THR A 592 -31.06 11.86 -12.23
CA THR A 592 -30.11 12.85 -11.69
C THR A 592 -28.72 12.24 -11.70
N VAL A 593 -27.74 12.94 -12.26
CA VAL A 593 -26.37 12.43 -12.37
C VAL A 593 -25.40 13.38 -11.69
N LEU A 594 -24.53 12.83 -10.85
CA LEU A 594 -23.39 13.53 -10.25
C LEU A 594 -22.11 12.89 -10.79
N MET A 595 -21.29 13.65 -11.52
CA MET A 595 -20.13 13.09 -12.20
C MET A 595 -18.84 13.86 -11.96
N VAL A 596 -17.74 13.13 -11.87
CA VAL A 596 -16.37 13.67 -11.88
C VAL A 596 -15.69 13.26 -13.19
N SER A 597 -15.09 14.23 -13.88
CA SER A 597 -14.37 13.99 -15.13
C SER A 597 -13.21 14.97 -15.27
N HIS A 598 -12.04 14.46 -15.69
CA HIS A 598 -10.90 15.28 -16.10
C HIS A 598 -11.07 15.89 -17.50
N GLY A 599 -11.92 15.30 -18.33
CA GLY A 599 -12.27 15.83 -19.65
C GLY A 599 -13.23 17.03 -19.52
N MET A 600 -12.73 18.24 -19.72
CA MET A 600 -13.56 19.46 -19.75
C MET A 600 -14.60 19.43 -20.88
N GLY A 601 -14.29 18.80 -22.02
CA GLY A 601 -15.27 18.59 -23.10
C GLY A 601 -16.48 17.79 -22.62
N THR A 602 -16.24 16.68 -21.93
CA THR A 602 -17.30 15.85 -21.34
C THR A 602 -18.18 16.63 -20.36
N ILE A 603 -17.58 17.48 -19.52
CA ILE A 603 -18.35 18.32 -18.60
C ILE A 603 -19.23 19.32 -19.37
N LEU A 604 -18.65 20.01 -20.36
CA LEU A 604 -19.37 21.00 -21.17
C LEU A 604 -20.51 20.39 -22.00
N ASP A 605 -20.32 19.18 -22.52
CA ASP A 605 -21.28 18.54 -23.43
C ASP A 605 -22.45 17.86 -22.70
N ASN A 606 -22.25 17.45 -21.43
CA ASN A 606 -23.21 16.59 -20.73
C ASN A 606 -23.78 17.21 -19.44
N CYS A 607 -23.09 18.16 -18.79
CA CYS A 607 -23.55 18.73 -17.54
C CYS A 607 -24.50 19.92 -17.77
N SER A 608 -25.55 20.02 -16.96
CA SER A 608 -26.41 21.20 -16.87
C SER A 608 -25.93 22.20 -15.81
N LYS A 609 -25.09 21.73 -14.86
CA LYS A 609 -24.53 22.53 -13.77
C LYS A 609 -23.14 22.00 -13.42
N VAL A 610 -22.24 22.88 -12.98
CA VAL A 610 -20.90 22.51 -12.52
C VAL A 610 -20.64 23.06 -11.14
N VAL A 611 -20.05 22.23 -10.28
CA VAL A 611 -19.55 22.53 -8.95
C VAL A 611 -18.02 22.48 -9.01
N TRP A 612 -17.35 23.59 -8.74
CA TRP A 612 -15.91 23.65 -8.69
C TRP A 612 -15.42 23.67 -7.25
N ILE A 613 -14.67 22.61 -6.88
CA ILE A 613 -14.04 22.46 -5.57
C ILE A 613 -12.51 22.52 -5.75
N GLU A 614 -11.87 23.41 -5.01
CA GLU A 614 -10.41 23.60 -5.06
C GLU A 614 -9.87 23.65 -3.63
N LYS A 615 -8.85 22.81 -3.33
CA LYS A 615 -8.25 22.69 -1.99
C LYS A 615 -9.31 22.54 -0.87
N GLY A 616 -10.32 21.71 -1.11
CA GLY A 616 -11.42 21.45 -0.18
C GLY A 616 -12.50 22.53 -0.12
N LYS A 617 -12.34 23.67 -0.80
CA LYS A 617 -13.29 24.79 -0.76
C LYS A 617 -14.09 24.92 -2.03
N LEU A 618 -15.36 25.25 -1.89
CA LEU A 618 -16.23 25.60 -3.00
C LEU A 618 -15.80 26.94 -3.61
N GLN A 619 -15.40 26.93 -4.87
CA GLN A 619 -14.99 28.15 -5.59
C GLN A 619 -16.16 28.76 -6.36
N MET A 620 -16.92 27.91 -7.07
CA MET A 620 -18.00 28.37 -7.93
C MET A 620 -19.01 27.24 -8.18
N VAL A 621 -20.29 27.60 -8.30
CA VAL A 621 -21.37 26.73 -8.78
C VAL A 621 -22.16 27.48 -9.84
N GLY A 622 -22.47 26.83 -10.97
CA GLY A 622 -23.28 27.47 -11.99
C GLY A 622 -23.21 26.79 -13.36
N ASP A 623 -23.45 27.58 -14.41
CA ASP A 623 -23.41 27.13 -15.80
C ASP A 623 -22.02 26.55 -16.16
N PRO A 624 -21.97 25.39 -16.86
CA PRO A 624 -20.72 24.75 -17.24
C PRO A 624 -19.73 25.65 -17.98
N LYS A 625 -20.20 26.49 -18.92
CA LYS A 625 -19.30 27.34 -19.72
C LYS A 625 -18.64 28.40 -18.84
N THR A 626 -19.41 29.02 -17.95
CA THR A 626 -18.90 30.03 -17.02
C THR A 626 -17.90 29.42 -16.04
N VAL A 627 -18.26 28.30 -15.40
CA VAL A 627 -17.42 27.68 -14.37
C VAL A 627 -16.15 27.08 -14.98
N CYS A 628 -16.25 26.36 -16.11
CA CYS A 628 -15.07 25.80 -16.79
C CYS A 628 -14.13 26.89 -17.33
N ALA A 629 -14.65 28.03 -17.79
CA ALA A 629 -13.82 29.16 -18.21
C ALA A 629 -13.06 29.78 -17.02
N ALA A 630 -13.73 29.95 -15.87
CA ALA A 630 -13.10 30.43 -14.65
C ALA A 630 -12.00 29.47 -14.16
N TYR A 631 -12.29 28.17 -14.16
CA TYR A 631 -11.32 27.13 -13.80
C TYR A 631 -10.08 27.13 -14.71
N ARG A 632 -10.27 27.16 -16.04
CA ARG A 632 -9.15 27.23 -17.00
C ARG A 632 -8.27 28.47 -16.80
N LYS A 633 -8.88 29.62 -16.48
CA LYS A 633 -8.13 30.84 -16.22
C LYS A 633 -7.21 30.69 -15.01
N GLN A 634 -7.64 29.96 -13.98
CA GLN A 634 -6.80 29.70 -12.80
C GLN A 634 -5.65 28.71 -13.08
N GLN A 635 -5.85 27.72 -13.96
CA GLN A 635 -4.79 26.75 -14.30
C GLN A 635 -3.67 27.35 -15.17
N ASN A 636 -3.96 28.44 -15.89
CA ASN A 636 -3.00 29.13 -16.76
C ASN A 636 -2.22 30.26 -16.04
N VAL A 637 -2.31 30.33 -14.71
CA VAL A 637 -1.58 31.27 -13.82
C VAL A 637 -0.68 30.44 -12.92
#